data_AF-A0A066RQJ4-F1
#
_entry.id   AF-A0A066RQJ4-F1
#
_cell.length_a   1.000
_cell.length_b   1.000
_cell.length_c   1.000
_cell.angle_alpha   90.00
_cell.angle_beta   90.00
_cell.angle_gamma   90.00
#
_symmetry.space_group_name_H-M   'P 1'
#
loop_
_entity.id
_entity.type
_entity.pdbx_description
1 polymer ?
#
loop_
_entity_poly.entity_id
_entity_poly.type
_entity_poly.pdbx_seq_one_letter_code
_entity_poly.pdbx_strand_id
1 'polypeptide(L)'
;MTFKKYFPAGLLFCGGLLSAASAMAQTVPRTAFVHLFEWRWDDVATECETFLGPKGFSAVQVSPPQKSISHSAWWSRYQPVSYSFEGRSGTRSQFENMVQRCKAVGVDIYLDAVINHMAAHDRYFPEVPYHSNDFHTCTDDINYSDRWSIQNCDLVHLNDLKTESDNVRQKISDYMNDAISMGVAGFRIDAAKHIPAADIAAIKNKLNGNPYIFQEVIGAAGEPVKTSEYTYIGDVTEFNFARTIGPKFKNGGLKDLKGIGSWHGWLPSEKAITFVTNHDEERHNPGQVLSHQDFGNLYFLGNVFTLAYPYGYPKVMSGYYFQSFDAGPPSTGVHSGNACGYDGGDWVCEHKWRGVANMVAFRNHTAAEFRITDWWDDGNNQIAFGRGGLGFVVINRDDSKGMNQTFMTGMPAGEYCDIIAGNFDEQSGRCSGPTVQVDSQGYAHFTVSSHDAAAIHVGAKVGPGCTTDCGHTVNTKVCFDNQQNFSQPTLYYWNVSASEPVANAVWPGVTMTAEQGRYCHDFGVNLASLNVIFSDQGKDQTADLMTSNPNLCFQNGVWTKLANCLSDSTGGKQNWYFRGTSNGWGLTQMQYDAQSGLYTTTQSFHGEESPARFKIDDGHWSESYPSADYPVGDGATYLIMFDGNTKAISVTPQ
;
A
#
# COMPACT_ATOMS: atom_id res chain seq x y z
N MET A 1 -29.20 -30.67 80.80
CA MET A 1 -27.89 -31.04 80.21
C MET A 1 -27.63 -30.14 79.00
N THR A 2 -26.59 -29.33 79.15
CA THR A 2 -25.72 -28.58 78.21
C THR A 2 -25.46 -29.31 76.86
N PHE A 3 -25.12 -28.74 75.69
CA PHE A 3 -24.47 -27.49 75.16
C PHE A 3 -25.04 -27.21 73.72
N LYS A 4 -25.26 -26.00 73.16
CA LYS A 4 -24.46 -24.77 72.82
C LYS A 4 -23.68 -24.77 71.47
N LYS A 5 -24.11 -23.86 70.56
CA LYS A 5 -23.42 -22.92 69.61
C LYS A 5 -22.43 -23.41 68.53
N TYR A 6 -22.50 -22.89 67.27
CA TYR A 6 -21.85 -21.68 66.70
C TYR A 6 -22.02 -21.59 65.15
N PHE A 7 -22.18 -20.36 64.61
CA PHE A 7 -21.99 -19.92 63.20
C PHE A 7 -20.50 -19.50 63.01
N PRO A 8 -19.91 -19.44 61.78
CA PRO A 8 -20.08 -18.27 60.90
C PRO A 8 -19.99 -18.49 59.37
N ALA A 9 -20.28 -17.40 58.64
CA ALA A 9 -20.22 -17.19 57.19
C ALA A 9 -18.79 -17.15 56.60
N GLY A 10 -18.68 -17.41 55.29
CA GLY A 10 -17.47 -17.21 54.48
C GLY A 10 -17.80 -16.83 53.04
N LEU A 11 -17.20 -15.74 52.57
CA LEU A 11 -17.33 -15.11 51.24
C LEU A 11 -17.01 -16.07 50.08
N LEU A 12 -17.76 -15.94 48.96
CA LEU A 12 -17.38 -16.47 47.64
C LEU A 12 -17.15 -15.29 46.69
N PHE A 13 -15.88 -15.09 46.32
CA PHE A 13 -15.43 -14.20 45.25
C PHE A 13 -15.97 -14.70 43.90
N CYS A 14 -16.79 -13.91 43.21
CA CYS A 14 -17.09 -14.11 41.79
C CYS A 14 -16.02 -13.39 40.96
N GLY A 15 -15.03 -14.14 40.46
CA GLY A 15 -14.12 -13.68 39.43
C GLY A 15 -14.79 -13.79 38.07
N GLY A 16 -15.14 -12.64 37.47
CA GLY A 16 -15.60 -12.58 36.08
C GLY A 16 -14.41 -12.73 35.12
N LEU A 17 -14.40 -13.80 34.32
CA LEU A 17 -13.50 -13.97 33.19
C LEU A 17 -14.10 -13.25 31.97
N LEU A 18 -13.65 -12.02 31.74
CA LEU A 18 -13.84 -11.29 30.49
C LEU A 18 -13.02 -11.96 29.39
N SER A 19 -13.67 -12.60 28.43
CA SER A 19 -13.06 -13.01 27.17
C SER A 19 -13.13 -11.84 26.20
N ALA A 20 -11.98 -11.18 25.97
CA ALA A 20 -11.84 -10.14 24.96
C ALA A 20 -11.84 -10.79 23.57
N ALA A 21 -12.88 -10.55 22.78
CA ALA A 21 -12.89 -10.85 21.35
C ALA A 21 -12.24 -9.67 20.61
N SER A 22 -11.09 -9.89 20.00
CA SER A 22 -10.33 -8.87 19.27
C SER A 22 -11.09 -8.41 18.03
N ALA A 23 -11.43 -7.12 17.95
CA ALA A 23 -11.93 -6.48 16.75
C ALA A 23 -10.80 -6.35 15.72
N MET A 24 -10.98 -6.91 14.52
CA MET A 24 -10.02 -6.72 13.43
C MET A 24 -10.12 -5.28 12.90
N ALA A 25 -9.11 -4.47 13.17
CA ALA A 25 -8.97 -3.13 12.61
C ALA A 25 -8.76 -3.20 11.09
N GLN A 26 -9.45 -2.33 10.33
CA GLN A 26 -9.15 -2.11 8.93
C GLN A 26 -7.71 -1.57 8.81
N THR A 27 -6.82 -2.29 8.13
CA THR A 27 -5.42 -1.89 7.97
C THR A 27 -5.33 -0.63 7.11
N VAL A 28 -4.63 0.40 7.61
CA VAL A 28 -4.33 1.61 6.82
C VAL A 28 -3.51 1.18 5.58
N PRO A 29 -3.93 1.55 4.35
CA PRO A 29 -3.22 1.13 3.15
C PRO A 29 -1.82 1.76 3.11
N ARG A 30 -0.84 1.04 2.55
CA ARG A 30 0.50 1.56 2.29
C ARG A 30 0.59 2.03 0.84
N THR A 31 0.90 3.30 0.63
CA THR A 31 0.65 4.00 -0.66
C THR A 31 1.87 4.68 -1.27
N ALA A 32 3.05 4.46 -0.71
CA ALA A 32 4.33 4.95 -1.22
C ALA A 32 5.44 3.94 -0.96
N PHE A 33 6.36 3.81 -1.92
CA PHE A 33 7.54 2.95 -1.82
C PHE A 33 8.83 3.77 -1.90
N VAL A 34 9.95 3.15 -1.58
CA VAL A 34 11.27 3.81 -1.59
C VAL A 34 12.23 3.08 -2.54
N HIS A 35 13.11 3.81 -3.23
CA HIS A 35 14.26 3.24 -3.90
C HIS A 35 15.48 3.36 -3.00
N LEU A 36 15.93 2.25 -2.40
CA LEU A 36 17.17 2.22 -1.60
C LEU A 36 18.35 1.94 -2.53
N PHE A 37 18.78 2.99 -3.24
CA PHE A 37 19.74 2.91 -4.33
C PHE A 37 21.14 2.56 -3.82
N GLU A 38 21.69 1.44 -4.31
CA GLU A 38 23.00 0.89 -3.94
C GLU A 38 23.14 0.37 -2.50
N TRP A 39 22.04 0.26 -1.75
CA TRP A 39 22.07 -0.28 -0.38
C TRP A 39 22.43 -1.77 -0.38
N ARG A 40 23.09 -2.23 0.68
CA ARG A 40 23.39 -3.66 0.89
C ARG A 40 22.14 -4.40 1.35
N TRP A 41 22.07 -5.70 1.06
CA TRP A 41 20.89 -6.51 1.42
C TRP A 41 20.61 -6.52 2.93
N ASP A 42 21.64 -6.66 3.75
CA ASP A 42 21.49 -6.65 5.22
C ASP A 42 21.04 -5.27 5.75
N ASP A 43 21.45 -4.19 5.07
CA ASP A 43 21.05 -2.83 5.40
C ASP A 43 19.57 -2.58 5.07
N VAL A 44 19.12 -3.03 3.89
CA VAL A 44 17.71 -2.98 3.49
C VAL A 44 16.84 -3.79 4.45
N ALA A 45 17.25 -5.01 4.81
CA ALA A 45 16.51 -5.87 5.72
C ALA A 45 16.28 -5.20 7.09
N THR A 46 17.32 -4.56 7.62
CA THR A 46 17.26 -3.82 8.89
C THR A 46 16.41 -2.56 8.77
N GLU A 47 16.49 -1.84 7.65
CA GLU A 47 15.69 -0.64 7.41
C GLU A 47 14.19 -0.99 7.26
N CYS A 48 13.86 -2.12 6.65
CA CYS A 48 12.49 -2.64 6.59
C CYS A 48 11.87 -2.80 7.98
N GLU A 49 12.58 -3.47 8.90
CA GLU A 49 12.08 -3.80 10.24
C GLU A 49 12.02 -2.58 11.15
N THR A 50 13.05 -1.75 11.11
CA THR A 50 13.24 -0.68 12.11
C THR A 50 12.62 0.65 11.69
N PHE A 51 12.36 0.86 10.40
CA PHE A 51 11.92 2.14 9.88
C PHE A 51 10.77 2.04 8.87
N LEU A 52 10.97 1.36 7.74
CA LEU A 52 10.02 1.39 6.63
C LEU A 52 8.68 0.75 6.98
N GLY A 53 8.69 -0.42 7.62
CA GLY A 53 7.50 -1.10 8.11
C GLY A 53 6.73 -0.23 9.12
N PRO A 54 7.37 0.23 10.21
CA PRO A 54 6.76 1.15 11.18
C PRO A 54 6.23 2.46 10.59
N LYS A 55 6.90 3.03 9.56
CA LYS A 55 6.46 4.26 8.88
C LYS A 55 5.43 4.03 7.77
N GLY A 56 5.09 2.78 7.47
CA GLY A 56 4.04 2.44 6.53
C GLY A 56 4.41 2.55 5.05
N PHE A 57 5.69 2.36 4.69
CA PHE A 57 6.09 2.18 3.29
C PHE A 57 5.60 0.84 2.75
N SER A 58 5.07 0.83 1.54
CA SER A 58 4.54 -0.38 0.89
C SER A 58 5.65 -1.32 0.42
N ALA A 59 6.71 -0.78 -0.16
CA ALA A 59 7.76 -1.58 -0.79
C ALA A 59 9.12 -0.87 -0.81
N VAL A 60 10.14 -1.62 -1.22
CA VAL A 60 11.48 -1.16 -1.57
C VAL A 60 11.82 -1.57 -3.00
N GLN A 61 12.12 -0.60 -3.87
CA GLN A 61 12.92 -0.88 -5.08
C GLN A 61 14.37 -1.08 -4.64
N VAL A 62 14.96 -2.21 -5.02
CA VAL A 62 16.39 -2.50 -4.81
C VAL A 62 17.14 -2.42 -6.13
N SER A 63 18.40 -1.98 -6.10
CA SER A 63 19.26 -1.94 -7.29
C SER A 63 19.53 -3.34 -7.87
N PRO A 64 19.94 -3.46 -9.15
CA PRO A 64 19.93 -4.74 -9.87
C PRO A 64 20.79 -5.84 -9.21
N PRO A 65 20.22 -6.97 -8.75
CA PRO A 65 20.94 -7.94 -7.93
C PRO A 65 21.80 -8.95 -8.72
N GLN A 66 21.64 -8.97 -10.04
CA GLN A 66 22.36 -9.89 -10.91
C GLN A 66 23.85 -9.53 -11.07
N LYS A 67 24.65 -10.55 -11.35
CA LYS A 67 26.07 -10.41 -11.65
C LYS A 67 26.29 -9.45 -12.80
N SER A 68 27.07 -8.43 -12.54
CA SER A 68 27.37 -7.36 -13.48
C SER A 68 28.87 -7.13 -13.57
N ILE A 69 29.32 -6.27 -14.48
CA ILE A 69 30.74 -5.98 -14.63
C ILE A 69 31.37 -5.47 -13.32
N SER A 70 32.64 -5.80 -13.11
CA SER A 70 33.40 -5.30 -11.96
C SER A 70 33.89 -3.88 -12.22
N HIS A 71 33.11 -2.89 -11.78
CA HIS A 71 33.48 -1.48 -11.82
C HIS A 71 32.93 -0.76 -10.58
N SER A 72 33.59 0.33 -10.15
CA SER A 72 33.18 1.08 -8.95
C SER A 72 31.99 2.00 -9.20
N ALA A 73 31.77 2.42 -10.44
CA ALA A 73 30.66 3.31 -10.77
C ALA A 73 29.30 2.67 -10.55
N TRP A 74 28.31 3.46 -10.17
CA TRP A 74 26.95 2.98 -9.91
C TRP A 74 26.33 2.28 -11.13
N TRP A 75 26.54 2.81 -12.33
CA TRP A 75 25.99 2.28 -13.57
C TRP A 75 26.54 0.89 -13.93
N SER A 76 27.59 0.41 -13.25
CA SER A 76 28.14 -0.93 -13.50
C SER A 76 27.11 -2.02 -13.25
N ARG A 77 26.11 -1.78 -12.39
CA ARG A 77 25.00 -2.72 -12.11
C ARG A 77 24.03 -2.89 -13.27
N TYR A 78 24.06 -1.96 -14.21
CA TYR A 78 23.24 -1.95 -15.42
C TYR A 78 24.00 -2.54 -16.60
N GLN A 79 25.10 -3.27 -16.35
CA GLN A 79 25.82 -4.05 -17.35
C GLN A 79 25.88 -5.52 -16.91
N PRO A 80 24.79 -6.29 -17.12
CA PRO A 80 24.71 -7.68 -16.69
C PRO A 80 25.75 -8.55 -17.39
N VAL A 81 26.35 -9.45 -16.62
CA VAL A 81 27.24 -10.52 -17.11
C VAL A 81 26.56 -11.87 -16.98
N SER A 82 25.79 -12.07 -15.90
CA SER A 82 24.89 -13.22 -15.78
C SER A 82 23.69 -12.93 -14.89
N TYR A 83 22.74 -13.86 -14.83
CA TYR A 83 21.56 -13.76 -13.97
C TYR A 83 21.77 -14.33 -12.56
N SER A 84 23.01 -14.71 -12.21
CA SER A 84 23.37 -15.12 -10.85
C SER A 84 23.20 -13.96 -9.88
N PHE A 85 22.62 -14.21 -8.71
CA PHE A 85 22.48 -13.22 -7.63
C PHE A 85 23.81 -13.04 -6.89
N GLU A 86 24.66 -12.20 -7.47
CA GLU A 86 26.01 -11.90 -7.02
C GLU A 86 26.29 -10.44 -7.39
N GLY A 87 26.63 -9.59 -6.43
CA GLY A 87 26.91 -8.21 -6.75
C GLY A 87 27.32 -7.37 -5.57
N ARG A 88 27.43 -6.06 -5.82
CA ARG A 88 27.92 -5.08 -4.84
C ARG A 88 27.14 -5.08 -3.52
N SER A 89 25.83 -5.36 -3.56
CA SER A 89 24.96 -5.36 -2.38
C SER A 89 25.03 -6.63 -1.54
N GLY A 90 25.58 -7.74 -2.05
CA GLY A 90 25.73 -9.00 -1.33
C GLY A 90 25.44 -10.24 -2.15
N THR A 91 25.43 -11.38 -1.47
CA THR A 91 25.20 -12.71 -2.03
C THR A 91 23.71 -13.03 -2.19
N ARG A 92 23.40 -14.09 -2.96
CA ARG A 92 22.06 -14.67 -3.06
C ARG A 92 21.40 -14.93 -1.70
N SER A 93 22.11 -15.55 -0.76
CA SER A 93 21.54 -15.88 0.56
C SER A 93 21.16 -14.64 1.36
N GLN A 94 21.97 -13.58 1.28
CA GLN A 94 21.64 -12.29 1.89
C GLN A 94 20.45 -11.62 1.19
N PHE A 95 20.35 -11.73 -0.14
CA PHE A 95 19.19 -11.24 -0.90
C PHE A 95 17.90 -11.96 -0.46
N GLU A 96 17.91 -13.29 -0.39
CA GLU A 96 16.76 -14.08 0.09
C GLU A 96 16.40 -13.72 1.54
N ASN A 97 17.40 -13.58 2.43
CA ASN A 97 17.17 -13.15 3.80
C ASN A 97 16.49 -11.78 3.89
N MET A 98 16.96 -10.81 3.10
CA MET A 98 16.37 -9.47 3.02
C MET A 98 14.92 -9.53 2.56
N VAL A 99 14.61 -10.28 1.49
CA VAL A 99 13.24 -10.42 0.98
C VAL A 99 12.31 -10.98 2.05
N GLN A 100 12.73 -12.05 2.75
CA GLN A 100 11.91 -12.68 3.79
C GLN A 100 11.68 -11.76 5.01
N ARG A 101 12.72 -11.05 5.46
CA ARG A 101 12.62 -10.11 6.59
C ARG A 101 11.72 -8.91 6.27
N CYS A 102 11.87 -8.31 5.09
CA CYS A 102 11.00 -7.22 4.65
C CYS A 102 9.53 -7.67 4.53
N LYS A 103 9.31 -8.84 3.92
CA LYS A 103 7.95 -9.42 3.78
C LYS A 103 7.30 -9.67 5.14
N ALA A 104 8.05 -10.13 6.14
CA ALA A 104 7.54 -10.37 7.50
C ALA A 104 7.00 -9.10 8.20
N VAL A 105 7.45 -7.91 7.78
CA VAL A 105 6.97 -6.61 8.29
C VAL A 105 6.08 -5.86 7.29
N GLY A 106 5.57 -6.58 6.27
CA GLY A 106 4.64 -6.07 5.27
C GLY A 106 5.26 -5.11 4.26
N VAL A 107 6.59 -5.13 4.09
CA VAL A 107 7.31 -4.33 3.10
C VAL A 107 7.71 -5.22 1.93
N ASP A 108 7.12 -4.97 0.76
CA ASP A 108 7.41 -5.72 -0.46
C ASP A 108 8.79 -5.37 -1.04
N ILE A 109 9.38 -6.28 -1.80
CA ILE A 109 10.60 -6.02 -2.58
C ILE A 109 10.24 -5.95 -4.06
N TYR A 110 10.64 -4.85 -4.71
CA TYR A 110 10.64 -4.68 -6.15
C TYR A 110 12.07 -4.77 -6.69
N LEU A 111 12.34 -5.78 -7.49
CA LEU A 111 13.66 -6.01 -8.08
C LEU A 111 13.85 -5.12 -9.31
N ASP A 112 15.01 -4.48 -9.45
CA ASP A 112 15.38 -3.76 -10.66
C ASP A 112 15.92 -4.72 -11.73
N ALA A 113 15.10 -5.03 -12.74
CA ALA A 113 15.34 -6.06 -13.74
C ALA A 113 15.90 -5.46 -15.03
N VAL A 114 17.20 -5.67 -15.26
CA VAL A 114 17.90 -5.28 -16.48
C VAL A 114 17.77 -6.38 -17.52
N ILE A 115 16.75 -6.25 -18.38
CA ILE A 115 16.34 -7.31 -19.32
C ILE A 115 16.40 -6.89 -20.80
N ASN A 116 16.74 -5.63 -21.09
CA ASN A 116 16.93 -5.15 -22.46
C ASN A 116 18.27 -5.62 -23.05
N HIS A 117 19.34 -5.57 -22.25
CA HIS A 117 20.70 -5.69 -22.76
C HIS A 117 21.58 -6.48 -21.78
N MET A 118 22.77 -6.83 -22.26
CA MET A 118 23.89 -7.33 -21.45
C MET A 118 25.05 -6.33 -21.49
N ALA A 119 26.12 -6.58 -20.72
CA ALA A 119 27.32 -5.74 -20.70
C ALA A 119 27.92 -5.50 -22.09
N ALA A 120 28.63 -4.39 -22.27
CA ALA A 120 29.35 -4.04 -23.51
C ALA A 120 30.58 -4.94 -23.72
N HIS A 121 30.35 -6.16 -24.18
CA HIS A 121 31.33 -7.23 -24.43
C HIS A 121 31.18 -7.84 -25.84
N ASP A 122 31.87 -8.95 -26.12
CA ASP A 122 31.88 -9.69 -27.39
C ASP A 122 30.62 -10.52 -27.67
N ARG A 123 29.47 -10.18 -27.04
CA ARG A 123 28.18 -10.89 -27.17
C ARG A 123 28.26 -12.38 -26.85
N TYR A 124 29.13 -12.74 -25.92
CA TYR A 124 29.34 -14.09 -25.44
C TYR A 124 29.23 -14.12 -23.91
N PHE A 125 28.13 -14.70 -23.41
CA PHE A 125 27.84 -14.77 -21.97
C PHE A 125 27.58 -16.22 -21.57
N PRO A 126 28.65 -17.00 -21.32
CA PRO A 126 28.56 -18.45 -21.14
C PRO A 126 27.83 -18.87 -19.85
N GLU A 127 27.75 -17.99 -18.85
CA GLU A 127 26.99 -18.25 -17.61
C GLU A 127 25.46 -18.18 -17.83
N VAL A 128 25.00 -17.44 -18.85
CA VAL A 128 23.57 -17.37 -19.28
C VAL A 128 23.34 -18.19 -20.56
N PRO A 129 24.29 -19.03 -20.94
CA PRO A 129 24.66 -19.34 -22.34
C PRO A 129 24.07 -18.44 -23.45
N TYR A 130 24.33 -17.13 -23.45
CA TYR A 130 24.03 -16.29 -24.64
C TYR A 130 25.21 -16.25 -25.61
N HIS A 131 24.88 -16.25 -26.90
CA HIS A 131 25.82 -16.09 -28.01
C HIS A 131 25.33 -14.97 -28.94
N SER A 132 26.14 -14.61 -29.95
CA SER A 132 25.83 -13.51 -30.89
C SER A 132 24.43 -13.58 -31.52
N ASN A 133 23.86 -14.76 -31.70
CA ASN A 133 22.51 -14.95 -32.25
C ASN A 133 21.39 -14.48 -31.31
N ASP A 134 21.64 -14.40 -30.01
CA ASP A 134 20.69 -13.92 -29.00
C ASP A 134 20.62 -12.38 -28.92
N PHE A 135 21.41 -11.66 -29.73
CA PHE A 135 21.50 -10.20 -29.76
C PHE A 135 21.15 -9.61 -31.14
N HIS A 136 20.58 -8.41 -31.17
CA HIS A 136 20.33 -7.65 -32.40
C HIS A 136 21.62 -7.10 -32.98
N THR A 137 21.83 -7.17 -34.29
CA THR A 137 23.13 -6.85 -34.90
C THR A 137 23.42 -5.35 -35.08
N CYS A 138 22.49 -4.45 -34.76
CA CYS A 138 22.72 -3.02 -34.87
C CYS A 138 23.55 -2.52 -33.68
N THR A 139 24.71 -1.94 -33.98
CA THR A 139 25.65 -1.39 -32.98
C THR A 139 25.77 0.13 -33.10
N ASP A 140 24.95 0.75 -33.94
CA ASP A 140 24.95 2.19 -34.16
C ASP A 140 24.32 2.94 -32.97
N ASP A 141 24.66 4.22 -32.82
CA ASP A 141 23.99 5.08 -31.84
C ASP A 141 22.48 5.15 -32.11
N ILE A 142 21.69 5.20 -31.02
CA ILE A 142 20.23 5.23 -31.12
C ILE A 142 19.76 6.52 -31.81
N ASN A 143 19.04 6.34 -32.91
CA ASN A 143 18.27 7.38 -33.56
C ASN A 143 16.88 7.48 -32.93
N TYR A 144 16.67 8.43 -32.00
CA TYR A 144 15.40 8.65 -31.32
C TYR A 144 14.23 9.11 -32.22
N SER A 145 14.46 9.35 -33.52
CA SER A 145 13.39 9.56 -34.51
C SER A 145 12.90 8.27 -35.16
N ASP A 146 13.60 7.16 -34.96
CA ASP A 146 13.29 5.85 -35.55
C ASP A 146 13.00 4.81 -34.46
N ARG A 147 11.77 4.27 -34.49
CA ARG A 147 11.33 3.24 -33.54
C ARG A 147 12.20 1.99 -33.64
N TRP A 148 12.58 1.59 -34.84
CA TRP A 148 13.36 0.37 -35.02
C TRP A 148 14.72 0.54 -34.35
N SER A 149 15.41 1.66 -34.60
CA SER A 149 16.68 1.97 -33.93
C SER A 149 16.56 2.03 -32.40
N ILE A 150 15.51 2.66 -31.86
CA ILE A 150 15.28 2.72 -30.40
C ILE A 150 15.21 1.32 -29.77
N GLN A 151 14.63 0.34 -30.49
CA GLN A 151 14.29 -0.97 -29.94
C GLN A 151 15.18 -2.14 -30.41
N ASN A 152 16.19 -1.87 -31.24
CA ASN A 152 17.01 -2.93 -31.86
C ASN A 152 18.50 -2.57 -31.99
N CYS A 153 18.92 -1.36 -31.59
CA CYS A 153 20.32 -0.92 -31.60
C CYS A 153 20.87 -0.79 -30.18
N ASP A 154 22.17 -1.04 -30.03
CA ASP A 154 22.84 -1.01 -28.74
C ASP A 154 22.75 0.38 -28.05
N LEU A 155 21.98 0.47 -26.96
CA LEU A 155 21.92 1.67 -26.11
C LEU A 155 23.30 1.90 -25.48
N VAL A 156 24.00 2.96 -25.88
CA VAL A 156 25.36 3.30 -25.42
C VAL A 156 26.33 2.11 -25.46
N HIS A 157 26.25 1.31 -26.53
CA HIS A 157 27.03 0.08 -26.78
C HIS A 157 26.73 -1.10 -25.84
N LEU A 158 25.64 -1.05 -25.07
CA LEU A 158 25.15 -2.20 -24.32
C LEU A 158 24.52 -3.21 -25.28
N ASN A 159 24.94 -4.47 -25.19
CA ASN A 159 24.57 -5.50 -26.16
C ASN A 159 23.06 -5.80 -26.10
N ASP A 160 22.32 -5.37 -27.12
CA ASP A 160 20.87 -5.41 -27.17
C ASP A 160 20.32 -6.83 -27.42
N LEU A 161 19.54 -7.35 -26.48
CA LEU A 161 18.99 -8.71 -26.53
C LEU A 161 17.83 -8.78 -27.54
N LYS A 162 17.75 -9.89 -28.27
CA LYS A 162 16.58 -10.24 -29.09
C LYS A 162 15.41 -10.67 -28.20
N THR A 163 14.74 -9.72 -27.58
CA THR A 163 13.62 -9.96 -26.67
C THR A 163 12.39 -10.59 -27.36
N GLU A 164 12.37 -10.63 -28.69
CA GLU A 164 11.41 -11.39 -29.49
C GLU A 164 11.70 -12.90 -29.54
N SER A 165 12.92 -13.33 -29.21
CA SER A 165 13.34 -14.73 -29.19
C SER A 165 12.80 -15.48 -27.98
N ASP A 166 12.14 -16.62 -28.21
CA ASP A 166 11.61 -17.46 -27.13
C ASP A 166 12.72 -17.96 -26.18
N ASN A 167 13.93 -18.21 -26.68
CA ASN A 167 15.08 -18.59 -25.85
C ASN A 167 15.49 -17.46 -24.88
N VAL A 168 15.56 -16.23 -25.39
CA VAL A 168 15.89 -15.04 -24.59
C VAL A 168 14.79 -14.79 -23.55
N ARG A 169 13.52 -14.80 -23.98
CA ARG A 169 12.38 -14.65 -23.08
C ARG A 169 12.37 -15.71 -21.98
N GLN A 170 12.68 -16.97 -22.32
CA GLN A 170 12.70 -18.05 -21.34
C GLN A 170 13.76 -17.78 -20.26
N LYS A 171 15.00 -17.47 -20.64
CA LYS A 171 16.09 -17.20 -19.70
C LYS A 171 15.81 -15.98 -18.81
N ILE A 172 15.24 -14.92 -19.37
CA ILE A 172 14.78 -13.75 -18.60
C ILE A 172 13.70 -14.18 -17.60
N SER A 173 12.70 -14.94 -18.06
CA SER A 173 11.62 -15.39 -17.17
C SER A 173 12.10 -16.36 -16.09
N ASP A 174 13.10 -17.19 -16.36
CA ASP A 174 13.69 -18.09 -15.36
C ASP A 174 14.38 -17.29 -14.25
N TYR A 175 15.14 -16.25 -14.61
CA TYR A 175 15.74 -15.30 -13.65
C TYR A 175 14.69 -14.59 -12.79
N MET A 176 13.63 -14.07 -13.41
CA MET A 176 12.57 -13.38 -12.68
C MET A 176 11.75 -14.35 -11.82
N ASN A 177 11.48 -15.57 -12.30
CA ASN A 177 10.80 -16.61 -11.53
C ASN A 177 11.62 -17.10 -10.35
N ASP A 178 12.94 -17.11 -10.48
CA ASP A 178 13.85 -17.40 -9.38
C ASP A 178 13.74 -16.32 -8.29
N ALA A 179 13.68 -15.04 -8.67
CA ALA A 179 13.39 -13.94 -7.75
C ALA A 179 12.02 -14.09 -7.05
N ILE A 180 10.98 -14.43 -7.80
CA ILE A 180 9.61 -14.67 -7.27
C ILE A 180 9.63 -15.82 -6.26
N SER A 181 10.39 -16.89 -6.54
CA SER A 181 10.52 -18.03 -5.63
C SER A 181 11.12 -17.66 -4.27
N MET A 182 12.00 -16.65 -4.24
CA MET A 182 12.58 -16.08 -3.02
C MET A 182 11.62 -15.10 -2.31
N GLY A 183 10.49 -14.75 -2.91
CA GLY A 183 9.44 -13.89 -2.33
C GLY A 183 9.38 -12.47 -2.88
N VAL A 184 10.11 -12.14 -3.95
CA VAL A 184 10.03 -10.83 -4.60
C VAL A 184 8.60 -10.58 -5.10
N ALA A 185 8.06 -9.41 -4.80
CA ALA A 185 6.66 -9.06 -5.06
C ALA A 185 6.46 -8.38 -6.43
N GLY A 186 7.51 -7.79 -6.99
CA GLY A 186 7.43 -7.09 -8.25
C GLY A 186 8.76 -6.70 -8.87
N PHE A 187 8.69 -6.02 -10.01
CA PHE A 187 9.85 -5.65 -10.81
C PHE A 187 9.74 -4.23 -11.36
N ARG A 188 10.84 -3.48 -11.30
CA ARG A 188 11.12 -2.39 -12.25
C ARG A 188 11.69 -3.04 -13.50
N ILE A 189 11.11 -2.76 -14.67
CA ILE A 189 11.73 -3.10 -15.94
C ILE A 189 12.60 -1.93 -16.39
N ASP A 190 13.91 -2.11 -16.30
CA ASP A 190 14.92 -1.15 -16.78
C ASP A 190 14.85 -0.98 -18.29
N ALA A 191 15.10 0.24 -18.78
CA ALA A 191 15.20 0.55 -20.20
C ALA A 191 14.01 0.04 -21.05
N ALA A 192 12.79 -0.03 -20.47
CA ALA A 192 11.64 -0.63 -21.12
C ALA A 192 11.28 0.04 -22.46
N LYS A 193 11.61 1.33 -22.65
CA LYS A 193 11.47 2.04 -23.94
C LYS A 193 12.19 1.32 -25.10
N HIS A 194 13.30 0.66 -24.80
CA HIS A 194 14.18 -0.03 -25.75
C HIS A 194 13.72 -1.46 -26.03
N ILE A 195 12.68 -1.93 -25.35
CA ILE A 195 12.06 -3.24 -25.59
C ILE A 195 10.69 -3.00 -26.24
N PRO A 196 10.32 -3.70 -27.33
CA PRO A 196 8.96 -3.67 -27.82
C PRO A 196 7.96 -4.09 -26.72
N ALA A 197 6.89 -3.31 -26.52
CA ALA A 197 5.93 -3.57 -25.45
C ALA A 197 5.35 -5.01 -25.51
N ALA A 198 5.16 -5.55 -26.71
CA ALA A 198 4.71 -6.94 -26.90
C ALA A 198 5.69 -7.97 -26.34
N ASP A 199 7.00 -7.70 -26.37
CA ASP A 199 8.03 -8.60 -25.86
C ASP A 199 8.07 -8.58 -24.33
N ILE A 200 7.93 -7.40 -23.70
CA ILE A 200 7.74 -7.31 -22.24
C ILE A 200 6.48 -8.08 -21.81
N ALA A 201 5.37 -7.94 -22.54
CA ALA A 201 4.14 -8.67 -22.25
C ALA A 201 4.34 -10.20 -22.39
N ALA A 202 5.08 -10.64 -23.41
CA ALA A 202 5.42 -12.05 -23.61
C ALA A 202 6.31 -12.61 -22.49
N ILE A 203 7.27 -11.83 -22.01
CA ILE A 203 8.11 -12.18 -20.84
C ILE A 203 7.23 -12.26 -19.58
N LYS A 204 6.37 -11.27 -19.34
CA LYS A 204 5.46 -11.24 -18.19
C LYS A 204 4.55 -12.48 -18.16
N ASN A 205 4.06 -12.92 -19.31
CA ASN A 205 3.20 -14.11 -19.43
C ASN A 205 3.91 -15.43 -19.08
N LYS A 206 5.24 -15.43 -18.98
CA LYS A 206 6.03 -16.59 -18.52
C LYS A 206 6.31 -16.56 -17.01
N LEU A 207 5.90 -15.51 -16.31
CA LEU A 207 6.15 -15.38 -14.87
C LEU A 207 5.13 -16.17 -14.05
N ASN A 208 5.57 -16.70 -12.93
CA ASN A 208 4.74 -17.38 -11.95
C ASN A 208 3.92 -16.36 -11.17
N GLY A 209 2.60 -16.60 -11.08
CA GLY A 209 1.68 -15.69 -10.40
C GLY A 209 1.45 -14.40 -11.18
N ASN A 210 1.22 -13.30 -10.46
CA ASN A 210 1.00 -11.97 -11.06
C ASN A 210 1.81 -10.92 -10.29
N PRO A 211 3.15 -10.92 -10.44
CA PRO A 211 4.00 -9.95 -9.76
C PRO A 211 3.66 -8.53 -10.23
N TYR A 212 3.86 -7.56 -9.34
CA TYR A 212 3.72 -6.16 -9.69
C TYR A 212 4.79 -5.75 -10.72
N ILE A 213 4.42 -4.99 -11.75
CA ILE A 213 5.34 -4.55 -12.80
C ILE A 213 5.21 -3.04 -12.96
N PHE A 214 6.35 -2.34 -12.92
CA PHE A 214 6.42 -0.98 -13.44
C PHE A 214 7.62 -0.83 -14.39
N GLN A 215 7.48 0.06 -15.37
CA GLN A 215 8.36 0.08 -16.54
C GLN A 215 8.99 1.46 -16.68
N GLU A 216 10.30 1.49 -16.88
CA GLU A 216 10.98 2.73 -17.20
C GLU A 216 10.80 3.08 -18.68
N VAL A 217 9.99 4.10 -18.94
CA VAL A 217 9.82 4.66 -20.28
C VAL A 217 9.99 6.17 -20.20
N ILE A 218 11.15 6.67 -20.62
CA ILE A 218 11.40 8.11 -20.71
C ILE A 218 10.76 8.63 -22.00
N GLY A 219 9.55 9.18 -21.89
CA GLY A 219 8.89 9.85 -23.00
C GLY A 219 9.53 11.19 -23.35
N ALA A 220 9.57 11.50 -24.65
CA ALA A 220 9.91 12.84 -25.14
C ALA A 220 9.03 13.23 -26.34
N ALA A 221 8.89 14.54 -26.54
CA ALA A 221 8.13 15.09 -27.66
C ALA A 221 8.77 14.66 -29.00
N GLY A 222 7.95 14.23 -29.95
CA GLY A 222 8.41 13.81 -31.28
C GLY A 222 8.95 12.38 -31.39
N GLU A 223 9.29 11.70 -30.28
CA GLU A 223 9.77 10.31 -30.35
C GLU A 223 8.64 9.34 -30.77
N PRO A 224 8.92 8.29 -31.57
CA PRO A 224 7.88 7.40 -32.05
C PRO A 224 7.40 6.39 -31.00
N VAL A 225 8.16 6.12 -29.94
CA VAL A 225 7.79 5.23 -28.81
C VAL A 225 7.16 6.05 -27.69
N LYS A 226 5.95 5.68 -27.25
CA LYS A 226 5.16 6.42 -26.26
C LYS A 226 4.98 5.63 -24.96
N THR A 227 4.94 6.33 -23.83
CA THR A 227 4.68 5.75 -22.50
C THR A 227 3.36 4.99 -22.43
N SER A 228 2.32 5.47 -23.12
CA SER A 228 0.99 4.84 -23.14
C SER A 228 0.99 3.42 -23.72
N GLU A 229 1.95 3.06 -24.58
CA GLU A 229 2.08 1.73 -25.17
C GLU A 229 2.33 0.62 -24.14
N TYR A 230 2.82 0.99 -22.95
CA TYR A 230 3.24 0.04 -21.91
C TYR A 230 2.21 -0.12 -20.77
N THR A 231 1.17 0.73 -20.74
CA THR A 231 0.21 0.82 -19.64
C THR A 231 -0.74 -0.38 -19.49
N TYR A 232 -0.88 -1.20 -20.55
CA TYR A 232 -1.65 -2.44 -20.50
C TYR A 232 -0.90 -3.58 -19.79
N ILE A 233 0.43 -3.45 -19.64
CA ILE A 233 1.31 -4.46 -19.03
C ILE A 233 1.44 -4.22 -17.53
N GLY A 234 1.60 -2.96 -17.14
CA GLY A 234 1.82 -2.52 -15.76
C GLY A 234 1.94 -1.00 -15.71
N ASP A 235 2.44 -0.50 -14.59
CA ASP A 235 2.60 0.94 -14.40
C ASP A 235 3.85 1.43 -15.16
N VAL A 236 3.94 2.74 -15.37
CA VAL A 236 4.99 3.38 -16.16
C VAL A 236 5.49 4.62 -15.45
N THR A 237 6.80 4.86 -15.49
CA THR A 237 7.41 6.05 -14.88
C THR A 237 6.99 7.35 -15.56
N GLU A 238 6.32 8.23 -14.83
CA GLU A 238 5.89 9.54 -15.33
C GLU A 238 6.98 10.59 -15.11
N PHE A 239 7.99 10.61 -16.00
CA PHE A 239 9.08 11.58 -15.94
C PHE A 239 8.62 13.03 -16.07
N ASN A 240 7.46 13.30 -16.69
CA ASN A 240 6.93 14.66 -16.75
C ASN A 240 6.60 15.20 -15.36
N PHE A 241 6.27 14.33 -14.40
CA PHE A 241 6.01 14.76 -13.02
C PHE A 241 7.23 15.45 -12.41
N ALA A 242 8.38 14.75 -12.35
CA ALA A 242 9.63 15.28 -11.83
C ALA A 242 10.07 16.55 -12.57
N ARG A 243 10.03 16.53 -13.90
CA ARG A 243 10.45 17.64 -14.78
C ARG A 243 9.48 18.83 -14.76
N THR A 244 8.25 18.66 -14.27
CA THR A 244 7.29 19.76 -14.07
C THR A 244 7.42 20.38 -12.69
N ILE A 245 7.47 19.57 -11.63
CA ILE A 245 7.54 20.12 -10.27
C ILE A 245 8.91 20.76 -10.02
N GLY A 246 9.99 20.19 -10.58
CA GLY A 246 11.35 20.66 -10.34
C GLY A 246 11.54 22.16 -10.63
N PRO A 247 11.25 22.63 -11.85
CA PRO A 247 11.36 24.05 -12.18
C PRO A 247 10.43 24.95 -11.36
N LYS A 248 9.25 24.46 -10.96
CA LYS A 248 8.31 25.24 -10.13
C LYS A 248 8.83 25.44 -8.71
N PHE A 249 9.45 24.43 -8.12
CA PHE A 249 10.09 24.59 -6.81
C PHE A 249 11.41 25.38 -6.89
N LYS A 250 12.20 25.22 -7.96
CA LYS A 250 13.45 25.99 -8.11
C LYS A 250 13.21 27.46 -8.42
N ASN A 251 12.29 27.76 -9.33
CA ASN A 251 12.12 29.11 -9.89
C ASN A 251 10.80 29.80 -9.49
N GLY A 252 9.90 29.08 -8.84
CA GLY A 252 8.58 29.57 -8.43
C GLY A 252 7.44 29.19 -9.39
N GLY A 253 6.22 29.58 -9.02
CA GLY A 253 4.98 29.27 -9.73
C GLY A 253 4.28 28.00 -9.24
N LEU A 254 4.36 27.70 -7.94
CA LEU A 254 3.70 26.54 -7.33
C LEU A 254 2.19 26.51 -7.58
N LYS A 255 1.54 27.68 -7.69
CA LYS A 255 0.12 27.79 -8.04
C LYS A 255 -0.29 27.03 -9.31
N ASP A 256 0.63 26.89 -10.27
CA ASP A 256 0.36 26.25 -11.55
C ASP A 256 0.29 24.71 -11.42
N LEU A 257 0.69 24.14 -10.29
CA LEU A 257 0.71 22.69 -10.05
C LEU A 257 -0.68 22.10 -9.73
N LYS A 258 -1.72 22.93 -9.58
CA LYS A 258 -3.09 22.49 -9.27
C LYS A 258 -3.62 21.45 -10.27
N GLY A 259 -3.19 21.51 -11.54
CA GLY A 259 -3.74 20.72 -12.64
C GLY A 259 -3.01 19.42 -12.99
N ILE A 260 -2.00 18.99 -12.22
CA ILE A 260 -1.31 17.72 -12.48
C ILE A 260 -2.32 16.56 -12.62
N GLY A 261 -2.11 15.71 -13.62
CA GLY A 261 -3.00 14.59 -13.94
C GLY A 261 -4.23 14.94 -14.78
N SER A 262 -4.52 16.22 -14.99
CA SER A 262 -5.58 16.68 -15.92
C SER A 262 -5.04 17.15 -17.28
N TRP A 263 -3.71 17.25 -17.40
CA TRP A 263 -3.06 17.75 -18.61
C TRP A 263 -2.93 16.70 -19.69
N HIS A 264 -3.05 17.13 -20.95
CA HIS A 264 -2.89 16.24 -22.10
C HIS A 264 -1.47 15.67 -22.18
N GLY A 265 -1.35 14.40 -22.56
CA GLY A 265 -0.08 13.71 -22.76
C GLY A 265 0.53 13.09 -21.50
N TRP A 266 -0.12 13.23 -20.34
CA TRP A 266 0.25 12.56 -19.10
C TRP A 266 -0.41 11.20 -19.01
N LEU A 267 0.23 10.28 -18.29
CA LEU A 267 -0.36 8.98 -17.97
C LEU A 267 -1.60 9.13 -17.08
N PRO A 268 -2.59 8.22 -17.19
CA PRO A 268 -3.60 8.08 -16.15
C PRO A 268 -2.92 7.87 -14.80
N SER A 269 -3.47 8.49 -13.74
CA SER A 269 -2.85 8.45 -12.40
C SER A 269 -2.63 7.02 -11.91
N GLU A 270 -3.58 6.13 -12.13
CA GLU A 270 -3.55 4.72 -11.76
C GLU A 270 -2.54 3.88 -12.58
N LYS A 271 -1.80 4.51 -13.49
CA LYS A 271 -0.74 3.89 -14.30
C LYS A 271 0.62 4.59 -14.15
N ALA A 272 0.70 5.62 -13.32
CA ALA A 272 1.87 6.48 -13.22
C ALA A 272 2.69 6.17 -11.97
N ILE A 273 3.98 5.86 -12.14
CA ILE A 273 4.96 5.95 -11.05
C ILE A 273 5.49 7.38 -10.99
N THR A 274 5.31 8.04 -9.86
CA THR A 274 5.72 9.43 -9.66
C THR A 274 6.91 9.49 -8.72
N PHE A 275 7.75 10.50 -8.89
CA PHE A 275 8.93 10.71 -8.07
C PHE A 275 9.41 12.14 -8.21
N VAL A 276 10.08 12.65 -7.20
CA VAL A 276 10.72 13.98 -7.27
C VAL A 276 11.98 13.92 -8.14
N THR A 277 12.73 12.83 -8.00
CA THR A 277 13.87 12.45 -8.83
C THR A 277 14.06 10.93 -8.77
N ASN A 278 14.91 10.39 -9.63
CA ASN A 278 15.44 9.03 -9.52
C ASN A 278 16.97 9.08 -9.58
N HIS A 279 17.60 7.89 -9.54
CA HIS A 279 19.05 7.74 -9.59
C HIS A 279 19.70 8.31 -10.87
N ASP A 280 18.99 8.35 -12.01
CA ASP A 280 19.46 8.99 -13.25
C ASP A 280 19.27 10.50 -13.25
N GLU A 281 18.06 10.98 -12.99
CA GLU A 281 17.65 12.39 -13.11
C GLU A 281 18.47 13.28 -12.16
N GLU A 282 18.82 12.80 -10.96
CA GLU A 282 19.66 13.55 -10.02
C GLU A 282 21.10 13.77 -10.53
N ARG A 283 21.53 13.00 -11.53
CA ARG A 283 22.86 13.09 -12.18
C ARG A 283 22.81 13.72 -13.56
N HIS A 284 21.83 13.35 -14.38
CA HIS A 284 21.71 13.78 -15.77
C HIS A 284 21.05 15.16 -15.90
N ASN A 285 20.08 15.47 -15.04
CA ASN A 285 19.29 16.69 -15.13
C ASN A 285 19.23 17.49 -13.81
N PRO A 286 20.34 17.69 -13.09
CA PRO A 286 20.34 18.37 -11.78
C PRO A 286 19.82 19.81 -11.85
N GLY A 287 19.84 20.45 -13.03
CA GLY A 287 19.24 21.77 -13.22
C GLY A 287 17.70 21.77 -13.38
N GLN A 288 17.09 20.64 -13.76
CA GLN A 288 15.66 20.54 -14.07
C GLN A 288 14.86 19.85 -12.97
N VAL A 289 15.39 18.79 -12.36
CA VAL A 289 14.72 18.09 -11.26
C VAL A 289 15.24 18.55 -9.90
N LEU A 290 14.44 18.35 -8.84
CA LEU A 290 14.92 18.56 -7.47
C LEU A 290 15.74 17.35 -7.00
N SER A 291 16.84 17.58 -6.29
CA SER A 291 17.61 16.52 -5.65
C SER A 291 18.23 17.00 -4.34
N HIS A 292 18.96 16.10 -3.66
CA HIS A 292 19.71 16.42 -2.44
C HIS A 292 20.81 17.48 -2.64
N GLN A 293 21.07 17.90 -3.88
CA GLN A 293 22.01 18.97 -4.23
C GLN A 293 21.36 20.36 -4.15
N ASP A 294 20.03 20.44 -4.06
CA ASP A 294 19.31 21.71 -3.96
C ASP A 294 19.32 22.27 -2.54
N PHE A 295 19.50 23.58 -2.44
CA PHE A 295 19.53 24.32 -1.17
C PHE A 295 18.13 24.77 -0.75
N GLY A 296 18.01 25.30 0.48
CA GLY A 296 16.78 25.95 0.94
C GLY A 296 15.59 25.01 1.05
N ASN A 297 15.82 23.76 1.46
CA ASN A 297 14.75 22.78 1.74
C ASN A 297 13.84 22.44 0.53
N LEU A 298 14.20 22.86 -0.70
CA LEU A 298 13.32 22.72 -1.86
C LEU A 298 13.03 21.26 -2.21
N TYR A 299 14.03 20.39 -2.10
CA TYR A 299 13.85 18.96 -2.35
C TYR A 299 12.95 18.29 -1.32
N PHE A 300 13.04 18.70 -0.05
CA PHE A 300 12.11 18.29 1.00
C PHE A 300 10.67 18.72 0.66
N LEU A 301 10.46 19.99 0.30
CA LEU A 301 9.12 20.49 -0.08
C LEU A 301 8.55 19.77 -1.31
N GLY A 302 9.40 19.44 -2.28
CA GLY A 302 9.02 18.61 -3.43
C GLY A 302 8.51 17.23 -3.02
N ASN A 303 9.14 16.60 -2.03
CA ASN A 303 8.68 15.31 -1.48
C ASN A 303 7.37 15.46 -0.70
N VAL A 304 7.23 16.52 0.12
CA VAL A 304 5.97 16.83 0.82
C VAL A 304 4.82 16.98 -0.18
N PHE A 305 5.03 17.76 -1.25
CA PHE A 305 4.03 17.93 -2.32
C PHE A 305 3.70 16.60 -3.00
N THR A 306 4.71 15.83 -3.40
CA THR A 306 4.54 14.55 -4.10
C THR A 306 3.74 13.54 -3.28
N LEU A 307 3.99 13.47 -1.98
CA LEU A 307 3.29 12.55 -1.09
C LEU A 307 1.86 13.03 -0.77
N ALA A 308 1.63 14.34 -0.67
CA ALA A 308 0.30 14.91 -0.44
C ALA A 308 -0.62 14.85 -1.66
N TYR A 309 -0.07 15.06 -2.85
CA TYR A 309 -0.84 15.24 -4.08
C TYR A 309 -1.39 13.89 -4.60
N PRO A 310 -2.69 13.78 -4.91
CA PRO A 310 -3.30 12.51 -5.34
C PRO A 310 -3.04 12.22 -6.83
N TYR A 311 -1.79 11.97 -7.18
CA TYR A 311 -1.40 11.54 -8.52
C TYR A 311 -0.30 10.47 -8.45
N GLY A 312 -0.50 9.37 -9.18
CA GLY A 312 0.45 8.28 -9.29
C GLY A 312 0.66 7.47 -8.01
N TYR A 313 1.58 6.51 -8.12
CA TYR A 313 2.17 5.75 -7.02
C TYR A 313 3.59 6.29 -6.74
N PRO A 314 3.77 7.08 -5.68
CA PRO A 314 5.02 7.78 -5.44
C PRO A 314 6.14 6.86 -4.97
N LYS A 315 7.31 7.11 -5.54
CA LYS A 315 8.60 6.52 -5.18
C LYS A 315 9.49 7.59 -4.56
N VAL A 316 9.81 7.42 -3.28
CA VAL A 316 10.83 8.24 -2.60
C VAL A 316 12.20 7.73 -3.04
N MET A 317 13.04 8.61 -3.56
CA MET A 317 14.44 8.27 -3.85
C MET A 317 15.20 8.21 -2.53
N SER A 318 16.06 7.21 -2.34
CA SER A 318 17.08 7.28 -1.31
C SER A 318 18.45 6.81 -1.77
N GLY A 319 19.38 7.76 -1.81
CA GLY A 319 20.72 7.54 -2.35
C GLY A 319 21.83 7.96 -1.38
N TYR A 320 22.92 8.44 -1.97
CA TYR A 320 24.14 8.84 -1.28
C TYR A 320 24.70 10.12 -1.91
N TYR A 321 25.47 10.88 -1.15
CA TYR A 321 26.14 12.06 -1.67
C TYR A 321 27.23 11.66 -2.66
N PHE A 322 27.26 12.30 -3.82
CA PHE A 322 28.26 12.07 -4.85
C PHE A 322 28.91 13.37 -5.30
N GLN A 323 30.19 13.27 -5.71
CA GLN A 323 31.00 14.40 -6.19
C GLN A 323 31.22 14.36 -7.71
N SER A 324 30.87 13.25 -8.35
CA SER A 324 30.95 13.09 -9.80
C SER A 324 29.79 12.23 -10.30
N PHE A 325 29.51 12.36 -11.60
CA PHE A 325 28.45 11.64 -12.28
C PHE A 325 28.56 10.11 -12.09
N ASP A 326 29.78 9.57 -12.19
CA ASP A 326 30.03 8.12 -12.12
C ASP A 326 30.25 7.58 -10.70
N ALA A 327 30.22 8.42 -9.66
CA ALA A 327 30.60 7.97 -8.32
C ALA A 327 29.71 6.82 -7.83
N GLY A 328 30.36 5.73 -7.39
CA GLY A 328 29.70 4.61 -6.69
C GLY A 328 29.29 4.96 -5.26
N PRO A 329 28.60 4.03 -4.57
CA PRO A 329 28.15 4.24 -3.20
C PRO A 329 29.30 4.33 -2.19
N PRO A 330 29.03 4.85 -0.98
CA PRO A 330 29.97 4.79 0.14
C PRO A 330 30.45 3.37 0.44
N SER A 331 31.69 3.24 0.92
CA SER A 331 32.28 1.94 1.25
C SER A 331 31.73 1.34 2.56
N THR A 332 31.08 2.15 3.38
CA THR A 332 30.46 1.78 4.65
C THR A 332 28.94 1.62 4.50
N GLY A 333 28.39 0.60 5.17
CA GLY A 333 26.94 0.36 5.17
C GLY A 333 26.18 1.44 5.94
N VAL A 334 24.90 1.61 5.64
CA VAL A 334 24.10 2.72 6.17
C VAL A 334 23.77 2.62 7.67
N HIS A 335 23.91 1.42 8.27
CA HIS A 335 23.75 1.21 9.71
C HIS A 335 25.08 1.28 10.47
N SER A 336 26.15 1.79 9.85
CA SER A 336 27.44 1.97 10.50
C SER A 336 27.60 3.40 11.06
N GLY A 337 27.54 3.54 12.38
CA GLY A 337 27.71 4.85 13.04
C GLY A 337 26.68 5.89 12.60
N ASN A 338 27.12 7.11 12.29
CA ASN A 338 26.28 8.19 11.80
C ASN A 338 26.31 8.27 10.26
N ALA A 339 25.87 7.22 9.58
CA ALA A 339 26.01 7.10 8.13
C ALA A 339 24.96 7.89 7.32
N CYS A 340 23.81 8.25 7.90
CA CYS A 340 22.82 9.12 7.27
C CYS A 340 23.13 10.61 7.50
N GLY A 341 23.26 11.39 6.44
CA GLY A 341 23.63 12.80 6.45
C GLY A 341 22.45 13.73 6.69
N TYR A 342 22.10 13.91 7.98
CA TYR A 342 21.72 15.24 8.48
C TYR A 342 22.92 15.94 9.16
N ASP A 343 23.85 15.14 9.71
CA ASP A 343 25.03 15.58 10.48
C ASP A 343 26.35 14.96 9.95
N GLY A 344 26.55 14.97 8.62
CA GLY A 344 27.84 14.60 8.00
C GLY A 344 28.03 13.13 7.60
N GLY A 345 26.95 12.35 7.50
CA GLY A 345 26.96 11.00 6.91
C GLY A 345 26.96 11.00 5.37
N ASP A 346 27.51 9.95 4.75
CA ASP A 346 27.66 9.84 3.30
C ASP A 346 26.38 9.39 2.56
N TRP A 347 25.42 8.80 3.27
CA TRP A 347 24.11 8.41 2.73
C TRP A 347 23.10 9.54 2.96
N VAL A 348 22.27 9.86 1.97
CA VAL A 348 21.34 10.99 2.11
C VAL A 348 20.14 10.63 3.01
N CYS A 349 19.65 9.40 2.90
CA CYS A 349 18.55 8.85 3.72
C CYS A 349 17.28 9.72 3.72
N GLU A 350 16.88 10.22 2.55
CA GLU A 350 15.72 11.08 2.31
C GLU A 350 14.44 10.54 2.92
N HIS A 351 14.24 9.22 2.81
CA HIS A 351 13.08 8.53 3.38
C HIS A 351 13.01 8.65 4.91
N LYS A 352 14.13 8.97 5.59
CA LYS A 352 14.22 9.17 7.05
C LYS A 352 14.04 10.63 7.46
N TRP A 353 14.00 11.57 6.52
CA TRP A 353 13.71 12.96 6.84
C TRP A 353 12.31 13.03 7.44
N ARG A 354 12.21 13.52 8.68
CA ARG A 354 10.99 13.40 9.51
C ARG A 354 9.71 13.72 8.74
N GLY A 355 9.66 14.89 8.09
CA GLY A 355 8.48 15.29 7.33
C GLY A 355 8.21 14.40 6.11
N VAL A 356 9.24 13.91 5.40
CA VAL A 356 9.05 12.96 4.28
C VAL A 356 8.49 11.64 4.79
N ALA A 357 9.09 11.07 5.84
CA ALA A 357 8.62 9.83 6.46
C ALA A 357 7.18 9.94 6.96
N ASN A 358 6.84 11.06 7.60
CA ASN A 358 5.49 11.26 8.13
C ASN A 358 4.48 11.58 7.02
N MET A 359 4.92 12.18 5.91
CA MET A 359 4.05 12.39 4.75
C MET A 359 3.68 11.09 4.01
N VAL A 360 4.43 10.00 4.20
CA VAL A 360 3.96 8.66 3.82
C VAL A 360 2.72 8.27 4.62
N ALA A 361 2.74 8.48 5.94
CA ALA A 361 1.56 8.27 6.79
C ALA A 361 0.40 9.20 6.39
N PHE A 362 0.67 10.48 6.08
CA PHE A 362 -0.36 11.37 5.52
C PHE A 362 -1.03 10.77 4.28
N ARG A 363 -0.23 10.29 3.31
CA ARG A 363 -0.77 9.69 2.09
C ARG A 363 -1.59 8.44 2.38
N ASN A 364 -1.11 7.59 3.29
CA ASN A 364 -1.79 6.37 3.74
C ASN A 364 -3.16 6.69 4.38
N HIS A 365 -3.22 7.67 5.29
CA HIS A 365 -4.46 8.07 5.97
C HIS A 365 -5.42 8.88 5.10
N THR A 366 -4.94 9.43 3.98
CA THR A 366 -5.77 10.18 3.02
C THR A 366 -6.12 9.37 1.77
N ALA A 367 -5.75 8.09 1.72
CA ALA A 367 -5.90 7.23 0.54
C ALA A 367 -7.36 7.08 0.06
N ALA A 368 -8.33 7.20 0.97
CA ALA A 368 -9.75 7.10 0.65
C ALA A 368 -10.33 8.34 -0.07
N GLU A 369 -9.61 9.47 -0.12
CA GLU A 369 -10.03 10.67 -0.85
C GLU A 369 -8.96 11.06 -1.86
N PHE A 370 -9.07 10.57 -3.10
CA PHE A 370 -8.08 10.76 -4.14
C PHE A 370 -8.29 12.05 -4.97
N ARG A 371 -8.97 13.06 -4.41
CA ARG A 371 -9.12 14.39 -5.00
C ARG A 371 -8.50 15.45 -4.09
N ILE A 372 -8.26 16.60 -4.70
CA ILE A 372 -7.85 17.83 -4.00
C ILE A 372 -9.12 18.58 -3.62
N THR A 373 -9.22 18.97 -2.36
CA THR A 373 -10.26 19.88 -1.87
C THR A 373 -9.63 21.18 -1.38
N ASP A 374 -10.44 22.24 -1.30
CA ASP A 374 -10.06 23.50 -0.62
C ASP A 374 -8.71 24.08 -1.05
N TRP A 375 -8.39 23.97 -2.35
CA TRP A 375 -7.17 24.54 -2.90
C TRP A 375 -7.13 26.05 -2.71
N TRP A 376 -6.04 26.53 -2.12
CA TRP A 376 -5.69 27.93 -1.99
C TRP A 376 -4.26 28.17 -2.50
N ASP A 377 -4.03 29.34 -3.09
CA ASP A 377 -2.70 29.84 -3.41
C ASP A 377 -2.64 31.37 -3.26
N ASP A 378 -1.44 31.91 -3.06
CA ASP A 378 -1.21 33.37 -2.98
C ASP A 378 -1.02 34.03 -4.35
N GLY A 379 -1.34 33.33 -5.43
CA GLY A 379 -1.04 33.73 -6.81
C GLY A 379 0.38 33.38 -7.26
N ASN A 380 1.23 32.77 -6.40
CA ASN A 380 2.60 32.41 -6.76
C ASN A 380 3.15 31.15 -6.05
N ASN A 381 3.77 31.31 -4.88
CA ASN A 381 4.69 30.34 -4.26
C ASN A 381 4.19 29.77 -2.91
N GLN A 382 3.02 30.21 -2.46
CA GLN A 382 2.35 29.67 -1.29
C GLN A 382 1.12 28.92 -1.75
N ILE A 383 0.99 27.65 -1.33
CA ILE A 383 -0.16 26.80 -1.65
C ILE A 383 -0.65 26.06 -0.40
N ALA A 384 -1.93 25.77 -0.36
CA ALA A 384 -2.55 24.92 0.65
C ALA A 384 -3.69 24.12 0.03
N PHE A 385 -3.91 22.89 0.46
CA PHE A 385 -5.05 22.09 0.01
C PHE A 385 -5.36 20.91 0.94
N GLY A 386 -6.60 20.45 0.87
CA GLY A 386 -7.11 19.30 1.58
C GLY A 386 -7.18 18.03 0.73
N ARG A 387 -7.38 16.92 1.42
CA ARG A 387 -7.78 15.61 0.91
C ARG A 387 -9.13 15.25 1.51
N GLY A 388 -10.13 16.08 1.18
CA GLY A 388 -11.43 16.08 1.86
C GLY A 388 -11.25 16.41 3.34
N GLY A 389 -11.95 15.70 4.22
CA GLY A 389 -11.78 15.83 5.66
C GLY A 389 -10.66 14.97 6.27
N LEU A 390 -9.85 14.28 5.45
CA LEU A 390 -8.87 13.31 5.95
C LEU A 390 -7.49 13.92 6.27
N GLY A 391 -7.14 15.03 5.62
CA GLY A 391 -5.87 15.71 5.86
C GLY A 391 -5.75 17.00 5.07
N PHE A 392 -4.86 17.87 5.54
CA PHE A 392 -4.61 19.19 4.98
C PHE A 392 -3.10 19.50 5.00
N VAL A 393 -2.59 20.09 3.93
CA VAL A 393 -1.17 20.44 3.77
C VAL A 393 -1.03 21.90 3.37
N VAL A 394 0.01 22.56 3.91
CA VAL A 394 0.41 23.93 3.61
C VAL A 394 1.88 23.92 3.21
N ILE A 395 2.21 24.54 2.07
CA ILE A 395 3.58 24.62 1.55
C ILE A 395 3.91 26.08 1.26
N ASN A 396 5.02 26.55 1.83
CA ASN A 396 5.55 27.89 1.58
C ASN A 396 6.93 27.81 0.91
N ARG A 397 6.98 27.93 -0.42
CA ARG A 397 8.23 28.01 -1.19
C ARG A 397 8.76 29.44 -1.33
N ASP A 398 8.06 30.47 -0.84
CA ASP A 398 8.51 31.85 -1.00
C ASP A 398 9.92 32.06 -0.39
N ASP A 399 10.77 32.85 -1.04
CA ASP A 399 12.18 33.06 -0.64
C ASP A 399 12.36 34.04 0.53
N SER A 400 11.32 34.80 0.88
CA SER A 400 11.45 35.89 1.86
C SER A 400 10.23 36.08 2.76
N LYS A 401 9.08 35.53 2.38
CA LYS A 401 7.79 35.75 3.04
C LYS A 401 7.34 34.49 3.78
N GLY A 402 7.14 34.60 5.09
CA GLY A 402 6.40 33.60 5.86
C GLY A 402 4.91 33.59 5.49
N MET A 403 4.25 32.47 5.69
CA MET A 403 2.80 32.34 5.60
C MET A 403 2.20 32.43 7.01
N ASN A 404 1.14 33.21 7.15
CA ASN A 404 0.32 33.30 8.36
C ASN A 404 -1.13 33.46 7.89
N GLN A 405 -1.87 32.36 7.87
CA GLN A 405 -3.19 32.27 7.23
C GLN A 405 -4.10 31.28 7.97
N THR A 406 -5.40 31.50 7.84
CA THR A 406 -6.43 30.58 8.32
C THR A 406 -7.15 29.97 7.11
N PHE A 407 -7.22 28.65 7.06
CA PHE A 407 -7.78 27.90 5.93
C PHE A 407 -9.00 27.10 6.36
N MET A 408 -10.00 26.99 5.47
CA MET A 408 -11.04 25.97 5.58
C MET A 408 -10.41 24.63 5.20
N THR A 409 -10.22 23.74 6.17
CA THR A 409 -9.53 22.47 5.96
C THR A 409 -10.45 21.33 5.56
N GLY A 410 -11.74 21.46 5.85
CA GLY A 410 -12.71 20.36 5.75
C GLY A 410 -12.52 19.26 6.80
N MET A 411 -11.49 19.34 7.65
CA MET A 411 -11.21 18.34 8.68
C MET A 411 -12.13 18.49 9.89
N PRO A 412 -12.40 17.39 10.64
CA PRO A 412 -13.14 17.46 11.90
C PRO A 412 -12.43 18.32 12.94
N ALA A 413 -13.20 18.95 13.83
CA ALA A 413 -12.68 19.74 14.92
C ALA A 413 -11.74 18.94 15.84
N GLY A 414 -10.72 19.60 16.35
CA GLY A 414 -9.78 19.04 17.31
C GLY A 414 -8.34 19.48 17.09
N GLU A 415 -7.47 18.94 17.93
CA GLU A 415 -6.04 19.22 17.90
C GLU A 415 -5.33 18.14 17.10
N TYR A 416 -4.47 18.53 16.16
CA TYR A 416 -3.72 17.61 15.32
C TYR A 416 -2.23 17.90 15.42
N CYS A 417 -1.40 16.87 15.35
CA CYS A 417 0.05 17.04 15.30
C CYS A 417 0.45 17.63 13.94
N ASP A 418 1.26 18.70 13.94
CA ASP A 418 1.94 19.11 12.71
C ASP A 418 3.05 18.10 12.42
N ILE A 419 2.76 17.18 11.52
CA ILE A 419 3.63 16.03 11.24
C ILE A 419 4.90 16.40 10.45
N ILE A 420 5.02 17.64 9.97
CA ILE A 420 6.26 18.16 9.41
C ILE A 420 7.25 18.50 10.54
N ALA A 421 6.76 19.23 11.55
CA ALA A 421 7.57 19.72 12.66
C ALA A 421 7.69 18.72 13.83
N GLY A 422 6.82 17.72 13.93
CA GLY A 422 6.78 16.73 15.01
C GLY A 422 6.49 15.31 14.55
N ASN A 423 6.69 14.34 15.45
CA ASN A 423 6.19 12.98 15.30
C ASN A 423 4.93 12.83 16.15
N PHE A 424 3.93 12.17 15.60
CA PHE A 424 2.79 11.68 16.36
C PHE A 424 3.10 10.28 16.91
N ASP A 425 2.88 10.07 18.20
CA ASP A 425 2.92 8.77 18.84
C ASP A 425 1.50 8.26 19.01
N GLU A 426 1.12 7.28 18.19
CA GLU A 426 -0.22 6.67 18.19
C GLU A 426 -0.58 6.03 19.54
N GLN A 427 0.41 5.52 20.30
CA GLN A 427 0.16 4.87 21.57
C GLN A 427 -0.17 5.89 22.66
N SER A 428 0.59 6.98 22.73
CA SER A 428 0.38 8.01 23.74
C SER A 428 -0.61 9.10 23.32
N GLY A 429 -0.95 9.17 22.03
CA GLY A 429 -1.80 10.22 21.45
C GLY A 429 -1.15 11.60 21.49
N ARG A 430 0.19 11.66 21.59
CA ARG A 430 0.95 12.89 21.79
C ARG A 430 1.72 13.28 20.53
N CYS A 431 1.82 14.58 20.31
CA CYS A 431 2.72 15.16 19.32
C CYS A 431 4.04 15.55 19.98
N SER A 432 5.17 15.23 19.36
CA SER A 432 6.50 15.65 19.82
C SER A 432 6.83 17.11 19.43
N GLY A 433 5.99 17.73 18.60
CA GLY A 433 6.19 19.05 18.04
C GLY A 433 4.94 19.94 18.21
N PRO A 434 4.82 21.03 17.43
CA PRO A 434 3.66 21.90 17.49
C PRO A 434 2.40 21.17 17.02
N THR A 435 1.26 21.68 17.47
CA THR A 435 -0.06 21.20 17.10
C THR A 435 -0.83 22.29 16.38
N VAL A 436 -1.82 21.88 15.58
CA VAL A 436 -2.74 22.75 14.87
C VAL A 436 -4.16 22.45 15.35
N GLN A 437 -4.87 23.50 15.76
CA GLN A 437 -6.27 23.41 16.15
C GLN A 437 -7.16 23.63 14.93
N VAL A 438 -8.04 22.66 14.68
CA VAL A 438 -9.17 22.78 13.75
C VAL A 438 -10.42 23.09 14.57
N ASP A 439 -11.09 24.20 14.26
CA ASP A 439 -12.29 24.61 14.98
C ASP A 439 -13.56 23.83 14.57
N SER A 440 -14.68 24.09 15.24
CA SER A 440 -15.97 23.44 14.97
C SER A 440 -16.55 23.73 13.58
N GLN A 441 -16.00 24.70 12.86
CA GLN A 441 -16.40 25.04 11.50
C GLN A 441 -15.44 24.47 10.45
N GLY A 442 -14.37 23.78 10.87
CA GLY A 442 -13.36 23.18 9.99
C GLY A 442 -12.22 24.13 9.61
N TYR A 443 -12.10 25.29 10.25
CA TYR A 443 -11.00 26.22 9.99
C TYR A 443 -9.80 25.94 10.88
N ALA A 444 -8.59 26.10 10.33
CA ALA A 444 -7.35 25.98 11.08
C ALA A 444 -6.36 27.07 10.69
N HIS A 445 -5.60 27.53 11.68
CA HIS A 445 -4.60 28.57 11.52
C HIS A 445 -3.20 27.97 11.37
N PHE A 446 -2.45 28.43 10.36
CA PHE A 446 -1.10 27.98 10.06
C PHE A 446 -0.15 29.16 10.01
N THR A 447 1.01 28.99 10.65
CA THR A 447 2.18 29.85 10.49
C THR A 447 3.33 29.01 9.95
N VAL A 448 3.75 29.26 8.71
CA VAL A 448 4.78 28.47 8.01
C VAL A 448 5.88 29.39 7.53
N SER A 449 7.11 29.15 7.95
CA SER A 449 8.28 29.94 7.54
C SER A 449 8.54 29.87 6.04
N SER A 450 9.37 30.77 5.52
CA SER A 450 9.92 30.64 4.16
C SER A 450 10.64 29.30 4.01
N HIS A 451 10.45 28.63 2.87
CA HIS A 451 11.02 27.31 2.55
C HIS A 451 10.62 26.20 3.54
N ASP A 452 9.38 26.23 4.02
CA ASP A 452 8.87 25.25 4.98
C ASP A 452 7.43 24.77 4.64
N ALA A 453 6.95 23.77 5.36
CA ALA A 453 5.62 23.21 5.23
C ALA A 453 4.99 22.89 6.59
N ALA A 454 3.68 22.69 6.61
CA ALA A 454 2.94 22.11 7.71
C ALA A 454 1.90 21.12 7.17
N ALA A 455 1.62 20.05 7.89
CA ALA A 455 0.62 19.07 7.48
C ALA A 455 -0.06 18.41 8.68
N ILE A 456 -1.35 18.13 8.53
CA ILE A 456 -2.18 17.45 9.52
C ILE A 456 -3.05 16.38 8.84
N HIS A 457 -3.32 15.28 9.52
CA HIS A 457 -4.25 14.24 9.04
C HIS A 457 -4.99 13.58 10.20
N VAL A 458 -6.11 12.92 9.90
CA VAL A 458 -6.99 12.29 10.90
C VAL A 458 -6.32 11.20 11.74
N GLY A 459 -5.27 10.56 11.20
CA GLY A 459 -4.45 9.59 11.93
C GLY A 459 -3.51 10.20 12.98
N ALA A 460 -3.37 11.53 13.03
CA ALA A 460 -2.48 12.24 13.95
C ALA A 460 -3.24 13.22 14.87
N LYS A 461 -4.48 12.89 15.25
CA LYS A 461 -5.30 13.67 16.20
C LYS A 461 -4.76 13.50 17.63
N VAL A 462 -4.41 14.61 18.28
CA VAL A 462 -3.92 14.66 19.66
C VAL A 462 -5.07 14.43 20.64
N GLY A 463 -4.82 13.61 21.65
CA GLY A 463 -5.84 13.22 22.63
C GLY A 463 -5.35 12.10 23.54
N PRO A 464 -6.21 11.58 24.44
CA PRO A 464 -5.83 10.47 25.30
C PRO A 464 -5.33 9.29 24.45
N GLY A 465 -4.05 8.97 24.61
CA GLY A 465 -3.43 7.81 23.99
C GLY A 465 -4.21 6.53 24.27
N CYS A 466 -4.36 5.72 23.23
CA CYS A 466 -5.11 4.47 23.28
C CYS A 466 -4.31 3.43 24.06
N THR A 467 -4.70 3.14 25.30
CA THR A 467 -3.96 2.22 26.17
C THR A 467 -4.49 0.78 26.13
N THR A 468 -5.64 0.53 25.48
CA THR A 468 -6.18 -0.81 25.22
C THR A 468 -7.18 -0.76 24.05
N ASP A 469 -6.95 -1.61 23.04
CA ASP A 469 -7.87 -1.92 21.93
C ASP A 469 -8.35 -0.71 21.09
N CYS A 470 -7.51 -0.29 20.15
CA CYS A 470 -7.91 0.54 19.01
C CYS A 470 -8.37 -0.30 17.80
N GLY A 471 -9.08 -1.40 18.07
CA GLY A 471 -10.02 -2.00 17.13
C GLY A 471 -11.12 -1.01 16.78
N HIS A 472 -10.85 -0.14 15.81
CA HIS A 472 -11.84 0.73 15.19
C HIS A 472 -12.97 -0.11 14.56
N THR A 473 -14.09 -0.28 15.24
CA THR A 473 -15.39 -0.24 14.54
C THR A 473 -15.90 1.18 14.64
N VAL A 474 -15.33 2.06 13.79
CA VAL A 474 -15.91 3.38 13.55
C VAL A 474 -17.19 3.13 12.76
N ASN A 475 -18.35 3.17 13.42
CA ASN A 475 -19.62 3.00 12.73
C ASN A 475 -20.05 4.35 12.16
N THR A 476 -19.37 4.76 11.08
CA THR A 476 -19.60 6.03 10.41
C THR A 476 -20.66 5.95 9.32
N LYS A 477 -21.12 4.75 8.97
CA LYS A 477 -22.05 4.53 7.86
C LYS A 477 -23.47 4.23 8.32
N VAL A 478 -24.44 4.62 7.51
CA VAL A 478 -25.80 4.06 7.52
C VAL A 478 -26.07 3.37 6.20
N CYS A 479 -26.56 2.13 6.26
CA CYS A 479 -26.81 1.29 5.10
C CYS A 479 -28.27 0.83 4.99
N PHE A 480 -28.70 0.53 3.77
CA PHE A 480 -30.06 0.16 3.39
C PHE A 480 -30.05 -0.93 2.32
N ASP A 481 -30.87 -1.98 2.49
CA ASP A 481 -30.95 -3.13 1.58
C ASP A 481 -31.79 -2.89 0.31
N ASN A 482 -32.48 -1.74 0.22
CA ASN A 482 -33.28 -1.33 -0.92
C ASN A 482 -34.33 -2.37 -1.38
N GLN A 483 -35.02 -3.04 -0.45
CA GLN A 483 -36.10 -3.99 -0.80
C GLN A 483 -37.26 -3.37 -1.59
N GLN A 484 -37.47 -2.06 -1.49
CA GLN A 484 -38.46 -1.33 -2.27
C GLN A 484 -38.03 -1.09 -3.74
N ASN A 485 -36.82 -1.46 -4.15
CA ASN A 485 -36.27 -1.26 -5.50
C ASN A 485 -36.25 0.21 -5.96
N PHE A 486 -35.85 1.13 -5.07
CA PHE A 486 -35.62 2.52 -5.44
C PHE A 486 -34.52 2.61 -6.50
N SER A 487 -34.77 3.41 -7.54
CA SER A 487 -33.87 3.54 -8.69
C SER A 487 -32.60 4.33 -8.34
N GLN A 488 -32.72 5.36 -7.51
CA GLN A 488 -31.62 6.18 -6.99
C GLN A 488 -31.84 6.48 -5.50
N PRO A 489 -31.46 5.55 -4.60
CA PRO A 489 -31.64 5.72 -3.16
C PRO A 489 -30.91 6.96 -2.61
N THR A 490 -31.64 7.78 -1.85
CA THR A 490 -31.12 8.90 -1.06
C THR A 490 -31.42 8.70 0.42
N LEU A 491 -30.57 9.24 1.29
CA LEU A 491 -30.70 9.25 2.74
C LEU A 491 -30.98 10.67 3.24
N TYR A 492 -32.21 10.94 3.66
CA TYR A 492 -32.54 12.14 4.42
C TYR A 492 -32.37 11.85 5.91
N TYR A 493 -31.73 12.74 6.67
CA TYR A 493 -31.44 12.52 8.08
C TYR A 493 -31.49 13.79 8.92
N TRP A 494 -31.85 13.66 10.20
CA TRP A 494 -31.89 14.75 11.16
C TRP A 494 -31.67 14.28 12.60
N ASN A 495 -31.45 15.24 13.51
CA ASN A 495 -31.17 14.98 14.93
C ASN A 495 -30.01 13.98 15.11
N VAL A 496 -28.95 14.15 14.31
CA VAL A 496 -27.79 13.27 14.33
C VAL A 496 -26.99 13.52 15.61
N SER A 497 -26.93 12.51 16.47
CA SER A 497 -25.97 12.42 17.56
C SER A 497 -24.78 11.60 17.07
N ALA A 498 -23.60 12.20 17.07
CA ALA A 498 -22.36 11.58 16.63
C ALA A 498 -21.19 12.13 17.44
N SER A 499 -20.00 11.55 17.27
CA SER A 499 -18.77 12.02 17.92
C SER A 499 -18.37 13.44 17.52
N GLU A 500 -18.93 13.95 16.43
CA GLU A 500 -18.78 15.31 15.93
C GLU A 500 -20.15 15.81 15.41
N PRO A 501 -20.44 17.13 15.41
CA PRO A 501 -21.71 17.65 14.91
C PRO A 501 -21.94 17.36 13.42
N VAL A 502 -23.10 16.81 13.08
CA VAL A 502 -23.53 16.59 11.69
C VAL A 502 -24.77 17.45 11.43
N ALA A 503 -24.70 18.33 10.43
CA ALA A 503 -25.86 19.15 10.02
C ALA A 503 -26.97 18.26 9.45
N ASN A 504 -28.23 18.59 9.74
CA ASN A 504 -29.38 17.88 9.17
C ASN A 504 -29.34 17.93 7.63
N ALA A 505 -29.72 16.85 6.97
CA ALA A 505 -29.84 16.82 5.52
C ALA A 505 -30.96 17.77 5.04
N VAL A 506 -30.84 18.24 3.80
CA VAL A 506 -31.92 18.94 3.10
C VAL A 506 -32.71 17.92 2.27
N TRP A 507 -34.04 17.99 2.28
CA TRP A 507 -34.88 17.07 1.50
C TRP A 507 -34.54 17.14 -0.01
N PRO A 508 -34.35 16.00 -0.72
CA PRO A 508 -34.68 14.61 -0.35
C PRO A 508 -33.54 13.79 0.27
N GLY A 509 -32.51 14.44 0.80
CA GLY A 509 -31.36 13.79 1.40
C GLY A 509 -30.16 13.66 0.46
N VAL A 510 -29.14 12.95 0.92
CA VAL A 510 -27.88 12.71 0.19
C VAL A 510 -27.94 11.42 -0.61
N THR A 511 -27.31 11.38 -1.78
CA THR A 511 -27.22 10.14 -2.58
C THR A 511 -26.44 9.07 -1.83
N MET A 512 -26.97 7.84 -1.83
CA MET A 512 -26.28 6.68 -1.24
C MET A 512 -25.48 5.91 -2.30
N THR A 513 -24.35 5.33 -1.90
CA THR A 513 -23.45 4.58 -2.77
C THR A 513 -23.66 3.08 -2.59
N ALA A 514 -23.67 2.31 -3.69
CA ALA A 514 -23.77 0.86 -3.60
C ALA A 514 -22.49 0.24 -3.03
N GLU A 515 -22.61 -0.59 -1.99
CA GLU A 515 -21.53 -1.27 -1.30
C GLU A 515 -22.02 -2.64 -0.82
N GLN A 516 -21.40 -3.72 -1.31
CA GLN A 516 -21.70 -5.12 -0.90
C GLN A 516 -23.19 -5.50 -0.93
N GLY A 517 -23.93 -5.07 -1.96
CA GLY A 517 -25.34 -5.37 -2.13
C GLY A 517 -26.29 -4.52 -1.27
N ARG A 518 -25.78 -3.52 -0.56
CA ARG A 518 -26.57 -2.45 0.08
C ARG A 518 -26.26 -1.10 -0.54
N TYR A 519 -27.05 -0.09 -0.20
CA TYR A 519 -26.76 1.31 -0.43
C TYR A 519 -26.36 1.94 0.89
N CYS A 520 -25.21 2.62 0.94
CA CYS A 520 -24.63 3.17 2.16
C CYS A 520 -24.27 4.65 1.99
N HIS A 521 -24.34 5.40 3.08
CA HIS A 521 -23.77 6.75 3.18
C HIS A 521 -22.82 6.80 4.38
N ASP A 522 -21.61 7.31 4.15
CA ASP A 522 -20.57 7.47 5.17
C ASP A 522 -20.54 8.91 5.67
N PHE A 523 -20.77 9.09 6.97
CA PHE A 523 -20.77 10.38 7.64
C PHE A 523 -19.34 10.83 8.01
N GLY A 524 -18.34 9.96 7.90
CA GLY A 524 -16.95 10.23 8.27
C GLY A 524 -16.71 10.43 9.77
N VAL A 525 -17.76 10.30 10.59
CA VAL A 525 -17.76 10.52 12.05
C VAL A 525 -18.53 9.40 12.74
N ASN A 526 -18.13 9.04 13.96
CA ASN A 526 -18.75 7.91 14.65
C ASN A 526 -20.18 8.27 15.06
N LEU A 527 -21.17 7.57 14.50
CA LEU A 527 -22.57 7.83 14.80
C LEU A 527 -22.93 7.25 16.17
N ALA A 528 -23.75 7.97 16.94
CA ALA A 528 -24.39 7.48 18.15
C ALA A 528 -25.88 7.18 17.89
N SER A 529 -26.61 8.12 17.28
CA SER A 529 -27.98 7.93 16.82
C SER A 529 -28.40 8.97 15.79
N LEU A 530 -29.44 8.69 15.01
CA LEU A 530 -30.02 9.63 14.06
C LEU A 530 -31.43 9.21 13.66
N ASN A 531 -32.20 10.17 13.18
CA ASN A 531 -33.44 9.91 12.45
C ASN A 531 -33.15 9.92 10.96
N VAL A 532 -33.81 9.04 10.20
CA VAL A 532 -33.60 8.88 8.77
C VAL A 532 -34.89 8.60 8.00
N ILE A 533 -34.89 8.95 6.72
CA ILE A 533 -35.82 8.48 5.69
C ILE A 533 -34.96 8.04 4.50
N PHE A 534 -35.20 6.82 4.01
CA PHE A 534 -34.66 6.39 2.71
C PHE A 534 -35.68 6.71 1.62
N SER A 535 -35.25 7.32 0.51
CA SER A 535 -36.17 7.70 -0.57
C SER A 535 -35.59 7.49 -1.97
N ASP A 536 -36.44 7.43 -2.99
CA ASP A 536 -36.04 7.47 -4.40
C ASP A 536 -36.10 8.92 -4.90
N GLN A 537 -35.10 9.72 -4.52
CA GLN A 537 -35.04 11.16 -4.83
C GLN A 537 -36.29 11.95 -4.37
N GLY A 538 -36.87 11.57 -3.25
CA GLY A 538 -38.01 12.24 -2.63
C GLY A 538 -39.38 11.93 -3.23
N LYS A 539 -39.48 10.92 -4.11
CA LYS A 539 -40.76 10.42 -4.64
C LYS A 539 -41.33 9.33 -3.73
N ASP A 540 -40.78 8.13 -3.84
CA ASP A 540 -41.11 6.99 -2.98
C ASP A 540 -40.19 7.00 -1.75
N GLN A 541 -40.71 6.66 -0.57
CA GLN A 541 -39.97 6.80 0.69
C GLN A 541 -40.38 5.79 1.74
N THR A 542 -39.49 5.54 2.71
CA THR A 542 -39.82 4.85 3.95
C THR A 542 -40.62 5.75 4.90
N ALA A 543 -41.16 5.18 5.97
CA ALA A 543 -41.59 5.97 7.13
C ALA A 543 -40.38 6.66 7.80
N ASP A 544 -40.63 7.55 8.75
CA ASP A 544 -39.60 8.10 9.64
C ASP A 544 -39.02 6.98 10.49
N LEU A 545 -37.72 6.74 10.35
CA LEU A 545 -36.99 5.71 11.08
C LEU A 545 -36.02 6.38 12.06
N MET A 546 -35.75 5.73 13.18
CA MET A 546 -34.71 6.13 14.12
C MET A 546 -33.75 4.95 14.32
N THR A 547 -32.45 5.25 14.37
CA THR A 547 -31.41 4.27 14.60
C THR A 547 -30.35 4.76 15.59
N SER A 548 -29.65 3.81 16.19
CA SER A 548 -28.52 4.05 17.09
C SER A 548 -27.44 3.01 16.90
N ASN A 549 -26.18 3.42 17.08
CA ASN A 549 -25.01 2.55 17.06
C ASN A 549 -25.18 1.40 18.08
N PRO A 550 -24.84 0.15 17.72
CA PRO A 550 -24.22 -0.31 16.47
C PRO A 550 -25.17 -0.64 15.32
N ASN A 551 -26.49 -0.49 15.51
CA ASN A 551 -27.50 -1.00 14.59
C ASN A 551 -27.82 -0.05 13.43
N LEU A 552 -26.79 0.31 12.65
CA LEU A 552 -26.87 1.35 11.62
C LEU A 552 -27.16 0.82 10.20
N CYS A 553 -27.57 -0.44 10.04
CA CYS A 553 -28.01 -0.97 8.76
C CYS A 553 -29.48 -1.43 8.80
N PHE A 554 -30.30 -0.84 7.93
CA PHE A 554 -31.71 -1.20 7.79
C PHE A 554 -31.87 -2.30 6.74
N GLN A 555 -32.27 -3.49 7.18
CA GLN A 555 -32.43 -4.65 6.33
C GLN A 555 -33.65 -5.47 6.75
N ASN A 556 -34.44 -5.98 5.80
CA ASN A 556 -35.68 -6.74 6.05
C ASN A 556 -36.66 -6.00 6.99
N GLY A 557 -36.72 -4.67 6.92
CA GLY A 557 -37.57 -3.84 7.77
C GLY A 557 -37.11 -3.70 9.23
N VAL A 558 -35.90 -4.15 9.58
CA VAL A 558 -35.33 -4.05 10.93
C VAL A 558 -33.93 -3.46 10.93
N TRP A 559 -33.56 -2.77 12.01
CA TRP A 559 -32.21 -2.26 12.22
C TRP A 559 -31.28 -3.37 12.74
N THR A 560 -30.15 -3.55 12.07
CA THR A 560 -29.13 -4.56 12.35
C THR A 560 -27.76 -3.92 12.47
N LYS A 561 -26.82 -4.60 13.16
CA LYS A 561 -25.45 -4.10 13.33
C LYS A 561 -24.81 -3.80 11.98
N LEU A 562 -24.19 -2.63 11.84
CA LEU A 562 -23.50 -2.25 10.60
C LEU A 562 -22.45 -3.29 10.20
N ALA A 563 -21.68 -3.80 11.17
CA ALA A 563 -20.72 -4.88 10.95
C ALA A 563 -21.37 -6.17 10.42
N ASN A 564 -22.60 -6.50 10.81
CA ASN A 564 -23.30 -7.69 10.29
C ASN A 564 -23.88 -7.46 8.88
N CYS A 565 -24.00 -6.19 8.50
CA CYS A 565 -24.51 -5.76 7.21
C CYS A 565 -23.38 -5.55 6.19
N LEU A 566 -22.15 -5.29 6.63
CA LEU A 566 -20.98 -5.14 5.76
C LEU A 566 -19.90 -6.21 6.00
N SER A 567 -20.18 -7.22 6.83
CA SER A 567 -19.34 -8.40 6.93
C SER A 567 -19.69 -9.38 5.81
N ASP A 568 -18.64 -9.91 5.20
CA ASP A 568 -18.71 -11.11 4.36
C ASP A 568 -19.28 -12.28 5.19
N SER A 569 -20.61 -12.39 5.21
CA SER A 569 -21.30 -13.64 5.48
C SER A 569 -21.26 -14.52 4.22
N THR A 570 -20.05 -14.77 3.70
CA THR A 570 -19.80 -15.92 2.83
C THR A 570 -19.67 -17.21 3.64
N GLY A 571 -19.54 -17.10 4.97
CA GLY A 571 -19.48 -18.23 5.89
C GLY A 571 -20.68 -19.18 5.83
N GLY A 572 -21.83 -18.77 5.28
CA GLY A 572 -22.98 -19.66 5.04
C GLY A 572 -23.23 -20.04 3.57
N LYS A 573 -22.36 -19.60 2.64
CA LYS A 573 -22.49 -19.86 1.19
C LYS A 573 -21.47 -20.88 0.65
N GLN A 574 -20.45 -21.21 1.44
CA GLN A 574 -19.48 -22.25 1.09
C GLN A 574 -20.00 -23.62 1.56
N ASN A 575 -19.74 -24.66 0.77
CA ASN A 575 -20.05 -26.03 1.17
C ASN A 575 -18.75 -26.68 1.64
N TRP A 576 -18.68 -27.03 2.92
CA TRP A 576 -17.60 -27.83 3.47
C TRP A 576 -18.08 -29.26 3.71
N TYR A 577 -17.20 -30.22 3.50
CA TYR A 577 -17.51 -31.64 3.54
C TYR A 577 -16.53 -32.35 4.45
N PHE A 578 -17.08 -33.17 5.35
CA PHE A 578 -16.34 -34.17 6.08
C PHE A 578 -16.09 -35.39 5.19
N ARG A 579 -14.86 -35.92 5.27
CA ARG A 579 -14.49 -37.23 4.71
C ARG A 579 -13.65 -38.00 5.70
N GLY A 580 -14.01 -39.24 6.00
CA GLY A 580 -13.22 -40.05 6.90
C GLY A 580 -13.48 -41.54 6.75
N THR A 581 -12.81 -42.33 7.58
CA THR A 581 -12.95 -43.78 7.57
C THR A 581 -14.40 -44.22 7.84
N SER A 582 -15.16 -43.47 8.66
CA SER A 582 -16.58 -43.73 8.98
C SER A 582 -17.52 -43.64 7.77
N ASN A 583 -17.17 -42.89 6.73
CA ASN A 583 -17.96 -42.77 5.51
C ASN A 583 -17.21 -43.25 4.25
N GLY A 584 -16.14 -44.02 4.43
CA GLY A 584 -15.32 -44.54 3.33
C GLY A 584 -14.69 -43.43 2.46
N TRP A 585 -14.34 -42.29 3.05
CA TRP A 585 -13.82 -41.10 2.36
C TRP A 585 -14.80 -40.46 1.36
N GLY A 586 -16.11 -40.68 1.56
CA GLY A 586 -17.19 -40.02 0.82
C GLY A 586 -17.42 -38.57 1.26
N LEU A 587 -18.23 -37.82 0.51
CA LEU A 587 -18.62 -36.45 0.84
C LEU A 587 -19.80 -36.44 1.82
N THR A 588 -19.58 -35.96 3.06
CA THR A 588 -20.67 -35.61 3.97
C THR A 588 -20.67 -34.11 4.21
N GLN A 589 -21.67 -33.40 3.66
CA GLN A 589 -21.76 -31.95 3.83
C GLN A 589 -21.94 -31.57 5.30
N MET A 590 -21.15 -30.62 5.77
CA MET A 590 -21.23 -30.06 7.10
C MET A 590 -22.30 -28.97 7.16
N GLN A 591 -22.99 -28.86 8.29
CA GLN A 591 -24.03 -27.86 8.52
C GLN A 591 -23.43 -26.58 9.12
N TYR A 592 -23.65 -25.46 8.45
CA TYR A 592 -23.27 -24.16 9.00
C TYR A 592 -24.18 -23.78 10.17
N ASP A 593 -23.59 -23.60 11.35
CA ASP A 593 -24.27 -23.04 12.51
C ASP A 593 -24.04 -21.53 12.54
N ALA A 594 -25.10 -20.77 12.26
CA ALA A 594 -25.06 -19.31 12.23
C ALA A 594 -24.81 -18.67 13.61
N GLN A 595 -24.99 -19.41 14.71
CA GLN A 595 -24.72 -18.89 16.07
C GLN A 595 -23.23 -18.96 16.42
N SER A 596 -22.59 -20.09 16.12
CA SER A 596 -21.15 -20.28 16.35
C SER A 596 -20.27 -19.80 15.20
N GLY A 597 -20.83 -19.67 13.99
CA GLY A 597 -20.10 -19.37 12.77
C GLY A 597 -19.28 -20.56 12.24
N LEU A 598 -19.52 -21.77 12.75
CA LEU A 598 -18.76 -22.97 12.41
C LEU A 598 -19.59 -23.94 11.56
N TYR A 599 -18.89 -24.73 10.75
CA TYR A 599 -19.44 -25.89 10.08
C TYR A 599 -19.39 -27.08 11.03
N THR A 600 -20.49 -27.79 11.18
CA THR A 600 -20.62 -28.88 12.15
C THR A 600 -21.09 -30.15 11.48
N THR A 601 -20.59 -31.28 11.96
CA THR A 601 -21.13 -32.60 11.63
C THR A 601 -20.91 -33.55 12.79
N THR A 602 -21.79 -34.53 12.94
CA THR A 602 -21.64 -35.59 13.94
C THR A 602 -21.34 -36.88 13.22
N GLN A 603 -20.21 -37.52 13.55
CA GLN A 603 -19.74 -38.73 12.88
C GLN A 603 -19.42 -39.82 13.89
N SER A 604 -19.92 -41.01 13.64
CA SER A 604 -19.68 -42.21 14.44
C SER A 604 -18.69 -43.12 13.72
N PHE A 605 -17.69 -43.62 14.46
CA PHE A 605 -16.67 -44.54 13.96
C PHE A 605 -16.85 -45.87 14.69
N HIS A 606 -17.07 -46.96 13.96
CA HIS A 606 -17.48 -48.28 14.47
C HIS A 606 -16.49 -49.41 14.13
N GLY A 607 -15.22 -49.12 13.93
CA GLY A 607 -14.23 -50.14 13.56
C GLY A 607 -14.01 -50.27 12.07
N GLU A 608 -14.43 -49.29 11.26
CA GLU A 608 -14.34 -49.38 9.79
C GLU A 608 -12.88 -49.45 9.32
N GLU A 609 -11.98 -48.76 10.00
CA GLU A 609 -10.53 -48.79 9.76
C GLU A 609 -9.76 -48.33 11.01
N SER A 610 -8.63 -48.96 11.31
CA SER A 610 -7.76 -48.59 12.44
C SER A 610 -6.37 -48.14 11.96
N PRO A 611 -5.94 -46.89 12.23
CA PRO A 611 -6.62 -45.89 13.04
C PRO A 611 -7.75 -45.18 12.27
N ALA A 612 -8.86 -44.94 12.98
CA ALA A 612 -9.94 -44.12 12.49
C ALA A 612 -9.45 -42.68 12.30
N ARG A 613 -9.80 -42.06 11.17
CA ARG A 613 -9.29 -40.73 10.82
C ARG A 613 -10.16 -40.02 9.79
N PHE A 614 -10.01 -38.71 9.69
CA PHE A 614 -10.78 -37.90 8.76
C PHE A 614 -10.05 -36.65 8.27
N LYS A 615 -10.66 -35.97 7.29
CA LYS A 615 -10.34 -34.65 6.78
C LYS A 615 -11.61 -33.86 6.46
N ILE A 616 -11.43 -32.58 6.21
CA ILE A 616 -12.47 -31.64 5.78
C ILE A 616 -12.00 -30.92 4.52
N ASP A 617 -12.83 -30.86 3.50
CA ASP A 617 -12.53 -30.22 2.20
C ASP A 617 -13.73 -29.42 1.67
N ASP A 618 -13.53 -28.66 0.61
CA ASP A 618 -14.54 -27.78 -0.02
C ASP A 618 -15.34 -28.47 -1.15
N GLY A 619 -15.18 -29.79 -1.31
CA GLY A 619 -15.63 -30.59 -2.44
C GLY A 619 -14.46 -31.08 -3.30
N HIS A 620 -13.27 -30.47 -3.18
CA HIS A 620 -12.07 -30.79 -3.94
C HIS A 620 -10.90 -31.20 -3.04
N TRP A 621 -10.20 -32.27 -3.40
CA TRP A 621 -9.12 -32.83 -2.58
C TRP A 621 -7.82 -31.98 -2.57
N SER A 622 -7.71 -31.02 -3.49
CA SER A 622 -6.59 -30.07 -3.56
C SER A 622 -6.51 -29.13 -2.36
N GLU A 623 -7.62 -28.95 -1.65
CA GLU A 623 -7.74 -28.11 -0.47
C GLU A 623 -8.38 -28.92 0.67
N SER A 624 -7.56 -29.67 1.42
CA SER A 624 -8.02 -30.53 2.51
C SER A 624 -7.31 -30.24 3.83
N TYR A 625 -8.08 -30.26 4.91
CA TYR A 625 -7.65 -29.90 6.26
C TYR A 625 -7.93 -31.04 7.25
N PRO A 626 -7.00 -31.36 8.16
CA PRO A 626 -5.63 -30.84 8.20
C PRO A 626 -4.79 -31.38 7.02
N SER A 627 -3.56 -30.89 6.87
CA SER A 627 -2.62 -31.37 5.85
C SER A 627 -2.33 -32.88 6.00
N ALA A 628 -2.22 -33.37 7.24
CA ALA A 628 -2.27 -34.79 7.58
C ALA A 628 -3.67 -35.20 8.07
N ASP A 629 -4.04 -36.47 7.87
CA ASP A 629 -5.32 -37.02 8.37
C ASP A 629 -5.45 -36.81 9.88
N TYR A 630 -6.62 -36.35 10.33
CA TYR A 630 -6.92 -36.13 11.75
C TYR A 630 -7.30 -37.47 12.40
N PRO A 631 -6.51 -38.01 13.34
CA PRO A 631 -6.83 -39.29 13.99
C PRO A 631 -7.93 -39.12 15.03
N VAL A 632 -8.82 -40.10 15.12
CA VAL A 632 -9.84 -40.19 16.18
C VAL A 632 -9.86 -41.60 16.77
N GLY A 633 -10.47 -41.74 17.95
CA GLY A 633 -10.67 -43.03 18.59
C GLY A 633 -11.76 -43.83 17.89
N ASP A 634 -11.64 -45.14 17.96
CA ASP A 634 -12.60 -46.07 17.37
C ASP A 634 -13.73 -46.43 18.36
N GLY A 635 -14.92 -46.77 17.85
CA GLY A 635 -16.09 -47.10 18.68
C GLY A 635 -16.74 -45.91 19.38
N ALA A 636 -16.54 -44.69 18.89
CA ALA A 636 -17.05 -43.45 19.48
C ALA A 636 -17.76 -42.56 18.46
N THR A 637 -18.63 -41.68 18.96
CA THR A 637 -19.28 -40.62 18.16
C THR A 637 -18.67 -39.28 18.51
N TYR A 638 -18.41 -38.45 17.50
CA TYR A 638 -17.79 -37.14 17.67
C TYR A 638 -18.63 -36.05 17.03
N LEU A 639 -18.77 -34.92 17.73
CA LEU A 639 -19.12 -33.64 17.13
C LEU A 639 -17.83 -33.02 16.58
N ILE A 640 -17.79 -32.87 15.26
CA ILE A 640 -16.68 -32.28 14.53
C ILE A 640 -17.12 -30.89 14.09
N MET A 641 -16.36 -29.89 14.50
CA MET A 641 -16.57 -28.49 14.15
C MET A 641 -15.38 -27.99 13.34
N PHE A 642 -15.68 -27.19 12.34
CA PHE A 642 -14.72 -26.64 11.41
C PHE A 642 -14.96 -25.16 11.17
N ASP A 643 -13.90 -24.39 11.29
CA ASP A 643 -13.91 -22.98 10.94
C ASP A 643 -13.49 -22.83 9.47
N GLY A 644 -14.43 -22.43 8.60
CA GLY A 644 -14.19 -22.25 7.17
C GLY A 644 -13.16 -21.17 6.84
N ASN A 645 -12.88 -20.24 7.77
CA ASN A 645 -11.94 -19.14 7.59
C ASN A 645 -10.55 -19.50 8.12
N THR A 646 -10.46 -19.99 9.36
CA THR A 646 -9.17 -20.32 9.99
C THR A 646 -8.67 -21.73 9.67
N LYS A 647 -9.54 -22.57 9.10
CA LYS A 647 -9.32 -23.99 8.82
C LYS A 647 -9.06 -24.84 10.07
N ALA A 648 -9.40 -24.30 11.24
CA ALA A 648 -9.27 -24.99 12.52
C ALA A 648 -10.34 -26.08 12.66
N ILE A 649 -9.93 -27.23 13.22
CA ILE A 649 -10.80 -28.38 13.48
C ILE A 649 -10.87 -28.60 14.99
N SER A 650 -12.08 -28.72 15.51
CA SER A 650 -12.36 -29.09 16.90
C SER A 650 -13.19 -30.36 16.93
N VAL A 651 -12.79 -31.34 17.74
CA VAL A 651 -13.43 -32.65 17.82
C VAL A 651 -13.79 -32.94 19.26
N THR A 652 -15.08 -33.16 19.53
CA THR A 652 -15.59 -33.43 20.89
C THR A 652 -16.34 -34.75 20.90
N PRO A 653 -15.96 -35.73 21.74
CA PRO A 653 -16.74 -36.95 21.94
C PRO A 653 -18.18 -36.61 22.38
N GLN A 654 -19.16 -37.35 21.88
CA GLN A 654 -20.58 -37.25 22.27
C GLN A 654 -20.98 -38.37 23.22
#